data_AF-A0A7G1NW39-F1
#
_entry.id   AF-A0A7G1NW39-F1
#
_cell.length_a   1.000
_cell.length_b   1.000
_cell.length_c   1.000
_cell.angle_alpha   90.00
_cell.angle_beta   90.00
_cell.angle_gamma   90.00
#
_symmetry.space_group_name_H-M   'P 1'
#
loop_
_entity.id
_entity.type
_entity.pdbx_description
1 polymer ?
#
loop_
_entity_poly.entity_id
_entity_poly.type
_entity_poly.pdbx_seq_one_letter_code
_entity_poly.pdbx_strand_id
1 'polypeptide(L)'
;MHEDRVVEVWAHRSDGGWSCGSGYLVSTQLVLTAAHVIVASPAGNERWQDTLHEIPSSNDVRIRTRHIADPIGGEVVWRGTGSGLDMALVEITDERWRQKTIEPVRWGRATCQQGRVECAATGFPEVLLLPDQRREREQLSGQFSPTTGEKSGQYHVQVDNAPVRHMDGSSSWSGMSGAALFSSNLLIGVVIIDPDGFNGQRLVAVRIGVAFTDPEFVQLLVRHTGSSGHHRAETPALESAELVNLFAERPVLGRPHSPAMLLTPQVAAVRWFHRREEQVKNLLRWLESPEPFEAQLIVGPGGHGKTRLARELERRARADGWITGMVRAQTVERLPPESLARLSSCEARLLLIVDYAETRPEVIRELLERANTTEAPAVRLLMLARSPGQWWERLWGASSRLQEAVELNAVTVLSPLPPHEDQRLESFQDALADLAQALPQVRLLSATGWTAQDWTAAADRIATPDLSHPGYGSIMKVQLAALVALLQEGPRPASSTNVEMTHEDVLLLHEKNYWWTSAAALGLAEDTLCNAVTVATLLGAADIEEAVAVLARVPGLRDQDENQLRKVSEWLHTLYPVSDQPTRGASADRPPGVSMSAGQEWGALEPDRLGEYLVAVRLRDRPQVLDGPLAAATDLQLHRAFHVLARAGVDHDSARTLMRAQVTGQLARIGPVVLAVIMETEEPAYLIEVMEEAIARAADDAQTLASLADWFPVQAPAVPVLAEQVTRLERTVYQRLLAGGHTAVRENLAGALRRYAECLFALGRTNEALKIQSEAVALYRELSAEQQEEGSGGHA
;
A
#
# COMPACT_ATOMS: atom_id res chain seq x y z
N MET A 1 11.79 -2.32 15.48
CA MET A 1 13.16 -2.84 15.82
C MET A 1 13.05 -4.29 16.29
N HIS A 2 13.91 -5.19 15.79
CA HIS A 2 14.01 -6.56 16.30
C HIS A 2 15.11 -6.68 17.36
N GLU A 3 14.76 -7.09 18.58
CA GLU A 3 15.70 -7.19 19.70
C GLU A 3 16.76 -8.29 19.54
N ASP A 4 16.47 -9.33 18.75
CA ASP A 4 17.40 -10.43 18.48
C ASP A 4 18.59 -10.02 17.60
N ARG A 5 18.54 -8.82 17.04
CA ARG A 5 19.58 -8.26 16.17
C ARG A 5 20.57 -7.35 16.90
N VAL A 6 20.31 -7.05 18.17
CA VAL A 6 21.19 -6.20 18.99
C VAL A 6 22.35 -7.05 19.51
N VAL A 7 23.58 -6.57 19.35
CA VAL A 7 24.81 -7.30 19.70
C VAL A 7 25.75 -6.42 20.54
N GLU A 8 26.58 -7.04 21.36
CA GLU A 8 27.71 -6.34 21.98
C GLU A 8 28.91 -6.41 21.05
N VAL A 9 29.59 -5.29 20.88
CA VAL A 9 30.81 -5.19 20.07
C VAL A 9 31.99 -4.89 20.98
N TRP A 10 33.01 -5.72 20.89
CA TRP A 10 34.22 -5.63 21.68
C TRP A 10 35.42 -5.50 20.75
N ALA A 11 36.35 -4.60 21.03
CA ALA A 11 37.59 -4.50 20.26
C ALA A 11 38.80 -4.46 21.17
N HIS A 12 39.83 -5.24 20.82
CA HIS A 12 41.09 -5.24 21.57
C HIS A 12 41.90 -3.98 21.24
N ARG A 13 42.43 -3.32 22.26
CA ARG A 13 43.19 -2.09 22.14
C ARG A 13 44.69 -2.37 22.22
N SER A 14 45.49 -1.48 21.66
CA SER A 14 46.96 -1.58 21.67
C SER A 14 47.57 -1.43 23.07
N ASP A 15 46.84 -0.83 24.01
CA ASP A 15 47.20 -0.74 25.44
C ASP A 15 46.90 -2.03 26.23
N GLY A 16 46.41 -3.08 25.57
CA GLY A 16 46.04 -4.36 26.19
C GLY A 16 44.65 -4.38 26.83
N GLY A 17 43.90 -3.28 26.76
CA GLY A 17 42.52 -3.19 27.21
C GLY A 17 41.50 -3.61 26.13
N TRP A 18 40.23 -3.63 26.51
CA TRP A 18 39.11 -3.82 25.60
C TRP A 18 38.23 -2.57 25.59
N SER A 19 37.81 -2.14 24.41
CA SER A 19 36.64 -1.26 24.25
C SER A 19 35.39 -2.12 24.13
N CYS A 20 34.27 -1.60 24.64
CA CYS A 20 32.96 -2.23 24.55
C CYS A 20 31.93 -1.20 24.10
N GLY A 21 31.07 -1.61 23.18
CA GLY A 21 29.93 -0.86 22.72
C GLY A 21 28.80 -1.78 22.28
N SER A 22 27.79 -1.17 21.68
CA SER A 22 26.64 -1.85 21.11
C SER A 22 26.77 -1.92 19.59
N GLY A 23 26.01 -2.81 18.97
CA GLY A 23 25.89 -2.90 17.52
C GLY A 23 24.55 -3.49 17.11
N TYR A 24 24.25 -3.41 15.81
CA TYR A 24 23.01 -3.94 15.26
C TYR A 24 23.27 -4.73 13.97
N LEU A 25 22.73 -5.95 13.89
CA LEU A 25 22.74 -6.78 12.69
C LEU A 25 21.83 -6.15 11.61
N VAL A 26 22.45 -5.53 10.60
CA VAL A 26 21.75 -4.89 9.46
C VAL A 26 21.53 -5.85 8.29
N SER A 27 22.30 -6.94 8.25
CA SER A 27 22.11 -8.09 7.35
C SER A 27 22.56 -9.37 8.06
N THR A 28 22.46 -10.53 7.39
CA THR A 28 22.79 -11.84 7.98
C THR A 28 24.20 -11.89 8.57
N GLN A 29 25.16 -11.15 8.02
CA GLN A 29 26.56 -11.17 8.48
C GLN A 29 27.12 -9.78 8.81
N LEU A 30 26.35 -8.71 8.65
CA LEU A 30 26.87 -7.36 8.76
C LEU A 30 26.31 -6.65 10.00
N VAL A 31 27.22 -6.14 10.83
CA VAL A 31 26.92 -5.39 12.06
C VAL A 31 27.28 -3.92 11.87
N LEU A 32 26.34 -3.03 12.13
CA LEU A 32 26.55 -1.59 12.22
C LEU A 32 26.87 -1.21 13.67
N THR A 33 27.92 -0.40 13.88
CA THR A 33 28.34 0.11 15.19
C THR A 33 28.99 1.49 15.07
N ALA A 34 29.40 2.09 16.18
CA ALA A 34 30.14 3.35 16.21
C ALA A 34 31.62 3.09 15.90
N ALA A 35 32.25 3.95 15.10
CA ALA A 35 33.64 3.75 14.69
C ALA A 35 34.62 3.82 15.87
N HIS A 36 34.39 4.69 16.85
CA HIS A 36 35.27 4.77 18.04
C HIS A 36 35.19 3.52 18.95
N VAL A 37 34.20 2.64 18.76
CA VAL A 37 34.16 1.37 19.52
C VAL A 37 35.21 0.39 19.00
N ILE A 38 35.56 0.46 17.71
CA ILE A 38 36.42 -0.51 17.04
C ILE A 38 37.87 -0.02 16.81
N VAL A 39 38.27 1.13 17.37
CA VAL A 39 39.62 1.67 17.19
C VAL A 39 40.67 0.98 18.06
N ALA A 40 41.89 0.86 17.54
CA ALA A 40 43.01 0.23 18.23
C ALA A 40 43.61 1.08 19.37
N SER A 41 43.24 2.35 19.51
CA SER A 41 43.74 3.26 20.56
C SER A 41 42.65 4.25 20.99
N PRO A 42 42.65 4.75 22.24
CA PRO A 42 41.75 5.82 22.66
C PRO A 42 41.84 7.05 21.77
N ALA A 43 40.68 7.57 21.41
CA ALA A 43 40.53 8.92 20.91
C ALA A 43 40.94 9.91 22.03
N GLY A 44 41.81 10.88 21.73
CA GLY A 44 42.27 11.89 22.71
C GLY A 44 41.14 12.84 23.18
N ASN A 45 41.28 13.47 24.35
CA ASN A 45 40.17 14.23 24.96
C ASN A 45 39.76 15.51 24.20
N GLU A 46 40.59 16.08 23.32
CA GLU A 46 40.25 17.29 22.55
C GLU A 46 40.12 16.96 21.06
N ARG A 47 38.95 17.27 20.46
CA ARG A 47 38.65 17.13 19.02
C ARG A 47 38.77 15.73 18.42
N TRP A 48 38.61 14.66 19.21
CA TRP A 48 38.71 13.30 18.65
C TRP A 48 37.75 13.00 17.50
N GLN A 49 36.58 13.66 17.44
CA GLN A 49 35.64 13.48 16.33
C GLN A 49 36.21 13.95 14.98
N ASP A 50 37.16 14.89 15.02
CA ASP A 50 37.84 15.41 13.83
C ASP A 50 39.00 14.48 13.42
N THR A 51 39.69 13.86 14.38
CA THR A 51 40.87 13.00 14.13
C THR A 51 40.56 11.50 14.17
N LEU A 52 39.30 11.11 14.38
CA LEU A 52 38.92 9.71 14.56
C LEU A 52 39.41 8.87 13.39
N HIS A 53 39.18 9.33 12.16
CA HIS A 53 39.55 8.67 10.92
C HIS A 53 41.06 8.37 10.78
N GLU A 54 41.94 9.04 11.54
CA GLU A 54 43.38 8.81 11.54
C GLU A 54 43.80 7.63 12.43
N ILE A 55 42.96 7.23 13.39
CA ILE A 55 43.26 6.14 14.34
C ILE A 55 42.99 4.79 13.65
N PRO A 56 43.93 3.85 13.59
CA PRO A 56 43.70 2.53 13.00
C PRO A 56 42.58 1.75 13.69
N SER A 57 41.86 0.94 12.93
CA SER A 57 40.90 -0.04 13.48
C SER A 57 41.63 -1.18 14.20
N SER A 58 40.96 -1.83 15.15
CA SER A 58 41.47 -3.02 15.82
C SER A 58 41.49 -4.23 14.88
N ASN A 59 42.50 -5.08 15.04
CA ASN A 59 42.63 -6.35 14.32
C ASN A 59 41.94 -7.53 15.06
N ASP A 60 41.42 -7.32 16.28
CA ASP A 60 40.67 -8.34 17.05
C ASP A 60 39.35 -7.70 17.51
N VAL A 61 38.32 -7.85 16.67
CA VAL A 61 36.94 -7.46 16.96
C VAL A 61 36.13 -8.71 17.26
N ARG A 62 35.41 -8.68 18.38
CA ARG A 62 34.56 -9.77 18.85
C ARG A 62 33.13 -9.30 19.05
N ILE A 63 32.20 -10.11 18.60
CA ILE A 63 30.76 -9.82 18.64
C ILE A 63 30.11 -10.83 19.58
N ARG A 64 29.33 -10.36 20.56
CA ARG A 64 28.49 -11.24 21.39
C ARG A 64 27.05 -11.11 20.95
N THR A 65 26.41 -12.25 20.70
CA THR A 65 25.03 -12.30 20.20
C THR A 65 24.13 -13.02 21.21
N ARG A 66 22.81 -12.89 21.07
CA ARG A 66 21.86 -13.63 21.90
C ARG A 66 21.96 -15.16 21.73
N HIS A 67 22.38 -15.61 20.54
CA HIS A 67 22.31 -17.02 20.16
C HIS A 67 23.57 -17.83 20.49
N ILE A 68 24.71 -17.15 20.62
CA ILE A 68 26.01 -17.77 20.88
C ILE A 68 26.58 -17.13 22.15
N ALA A 69 26.74 -17.93 23.21
CA ALA A 69 27.21 -17.45 24.51
C ALA A 69 28.64 -16.90 24.45
N ASP A 70 29.51 -17.55 23.67
CA ASP A 70 30.88 -17.10 23.46
C ASP A 70 30.96 -16.01 22.38
N PRO A 71 31.80 -14.98 22.56
CA PRO A 71 32.05 -14.01 21.50
C PRO A 71 32.58 -14.68 20.23
N ILE A 72 32.09 -14.22 19.08
CA ILE A 72 32.47 -14.67 17.74
C ILE A 72 33.33 -13.60 17.05
N GLY A 73 34.21 -14.03 16.14
CA GLY A 73 35.10 -13.12 15.40
C GLY A 73 34.37 -12.26 14.36
N GLY A 74 34.82 -11.02 14.19
CA GLY A 74 34.39 -10.13 13.11
C GLY A 74 35.54 -9.32 12.52
N GLU A 75 35.38 -8.90 11.28
CA GLU A 75 36.35 -8.07 10.53
C GLU A 75 35.71 -6.71 10.18
N VAL A 76 36.46 -5.63 10.36
CA VAL A 76 35.99 -4.28 10.00
C VAL A 76 36.08 -4.14 8.48
N VAL A 77 34.93 -4.10 7.81
CA VAL A 77 34.85 -4.03 6.33
C VAL A 77 34.60 -2.64 5.80
N TRP A 78 34.12 -1.72 6.64
CA TRP A 78 34.00 -0.31 6.30
C TRP A 78 34.01 0.58 7.54
N ARG A 79 34.50 1.80 7.36
CA ARG A 79 34.51 2.83 8.39
C ARG A 79 34.40 4.21 7.78
N GLY A 80 33.59 5.05 8.42
CA GLY A 80 33.46 6.44 8.04
C GLY A 80 34.77 7.21 8.09
N THR A 81 35.11 7.89 7.00
CA THR A 81 36.32 8.72 6.85
C THR A 81 36.03 10.22 6.92
N GLY A 82 34.76 10.62 6.79
CA GLY A 82 34.33 12.01 6.89
C GLY A 82 34.36 12.56 8.32
N SER A 83 34.61 13.87 8.46
CA SER A 83 34.55 14.57 9.75
C SER A 83 33.19 14.35 10.42
N GLY A 84 33.17 13.83 11.65
CA GLY A 84 31.94 13.54 12.39
C GLY A 84 31.18 12.27 11.96
N LEU A 85 31.67 11.51 10.98
CA LEU A 85 31.08 10.22 10.57
C LEU A 85 31.64 9.08 11.43
N ASP A 86 31.14 9.00 12.66
CA ASP A 86 31.53 7.98 13.63
C ASP A 86 30.67 6.70 13.51
N MET A 87 30.84 6.00 12.40
CA MET A 87 30.17 4.72 12.10
C MET A 87 31.12 3.71 11.46
N ALA A 88 30.90 2.43 11.72
CA ALA A 88 31.63 1.33 11.12
C ALA A 88 30.73 0.12 10.83
N LEU A 89 31.13 -0.68 9.84
CA LEU A 89 30.54 -1.97 9.52
C LEU A 89 31.54 -3.08 9.84
N VAL A 90 31.05 -4.09 10.55
CA VAL A 90 31.81 -5.30 10.90
C VAL A 90 31.14 -6.51 10.27
N GLU A 91 31.87 -7.28 9.47
CA GLU A 91 31.42 -8.55 8.91
C GLU A 91 31.73 -9.68 9.91
N ILE A 92 30.75 -10.52 10.20
CA ILE A 92 30.92 -11.72 11.01
C ILE A 92 31.58 -12.80 10.16
N THR A 93 32.82 -13.16 10.48
CA THR A 93 33.64 -14.14 9.74
C THR A 93 33.69 -15.52 10.39
N ASP A 94 33.12 -15.65 11.60
CA ASP A 94 33.16 -16.89 12.38
C ASP A 94 32.22 -17.97 11.83
N GLU A 95 32.74 -19.16 11.53
CA GLU A 95 31.98 -20.29 10.95
C GLU A 95 30.86 -20.83 11.86
N ARG A 96 30.92 -20.53 13.18
CA ARG A 96 29.86 -20.87 14.13
C ARG A 96 28.60 -20.04 13.88
N TRP A 97 28.72 -18.91 13.20
CA TRP A 97 27.61 -18.07 12.82
C TRP A 97 26.86 -18.63 11.61
N ARG A 98 25.85 -19.47 11.89
CA ARG A 98 24.96 -20.07 10.89
C ARG A 98 23.53 -19.59 11.06
N GLN A 99 23.32 -18.27 11.02
CA GLN A 99 21.97 -17.71 11.06
C GLN A 99 21.22 -17.93 9.73
N LYS A 100 19.90 -18.12 9.84
CA LYS A 100 19.00 -18.01 8.69
C LYS A 100 19.07 -16.59 8.14
N THR A 101 18.84 -16.42 6.84
CA THR A 101 18.67 -15.12 6.21
C THR A 101 17.76 -14.23 7.06
N ILE A 102 18.29 -13.09 7.52
CA ILE A 102 17.49 -12.08 8.20
C ILE A 102 16.94 -11.09 7.18
N GLU A 103 15.72 -10.60 7.43
CA GLU A 103 15.12 -9.57 6.59
C GLU A 103 15.95 -8.28 6.61
N PRO A 104 16.21 -7.63 5.47
CA PRO A 104 16.96 -6.38 5.42
C PRO A 104 16.34 -5.28 6.30
N VAL A 105 17.19 -4.45 6.89
CA VAL A 105 16.75 -3.26 7.65
C VAL A 105 16.21 -2.20 6.69
N ARG A 106 15.16 -1.48 7.11
CA ARG A 106 14.68 -0.26 6.44
C ARG A 106 15.41 0.95 6.99
N TRP A 107 15.80 1.86 6.11
CA TRP A 107 16.64 3.01 6.43
C TRP A 107 15.83 4.30 6.38
N GLY A 108 16.04 5.19 7.33
CA GLY A 108 15.27 6.42 7.44
C GLY A 108 16.12 7.67 7.64
N ARG A 109 15.52 8.82 7.39
CA ARG A 109 16.04 10.13 7.80
C ARG A 109 14.88 11.03 8.22
N ALA A 110 15.17 12.01 9.06
CA ALA A 110 14.26 13.12 9.27
C ALA A 110 14.24 14.00 8.01
N THR A 111 13.05 14.36 7.55
CA THR A 111 12.85 15.17 6.34
C THR A 111 11.95 16.38 6.56
N CYS A 112 11.31 16.49 7.73
CA CYS A 112 10.37 17.55 8.04
C CYS A 112 10.96 18.45 9.14
N GLN A 113 10.82 19.77 9.02
CA GLN A 113 11.34 20.68 10.04
C GLN A 113 10.46 20.81 11.28
N GLN A 114 9.14 20.61 11.13
CA GLN A 114 8.18 20.78 12.22
C GLN A 114 7.93 19.49 12.99
N GLY A 115 7.73 19.65 14.30
CA GLY A 115 7.42 18.56 15.22
C GLY A 115 8.66 17.88 15.79
N ARG A 116 8.42 17.09 16.85
CA ARG A 116 9.43 16.17 17.41
C ARG A 116 9.25 14.80 16.76
N VAL A 117 10.36 14.10 16.56
CA VAL A 117 10.38 12.73 16.04
C VAL A 117 10.67 11.80 17.20
N GLU A 118 9.77 10.85 17.45
CA GLU A 118 9.95 9.82 18.45
C GLU A 118 11.01 8.81 17.98
N CYS A 119 11.83 8.34 18.91
CA CYS A 119 12.88 7.39 18.61
C CYS A 119 13.19 6.48 19.79
N ALA A 120 13.75 5.32 19.48
CA ALA A 120 14.21 4.35 20.45
C ALA A 120 15.51 3.70 20.00
N ALA A 121 16.32 3.26 20.96
CA ALA A 121 17.53 2.49 20.72
C ALA A 121 17.72 1.45 21.82
N THR A 122 18.31 0.32 21.49
CA THR A 122 18.67 -0.71 22.49
C THR A 122 20.17 -0.97 22.41
N GLY A 123 20.80 -1.02 23.58
CA GLY A 123 22.23 -1.28 23.71
C GLY A 123 22.57 -1.88 25.06
N PHE A 124 23.86 -1.88 25.41
CA PHE A 124 24.42 -2.56 26.56
C PHE A 124 25.19 -1.59 27.47
N PRO A 125 24.48 -0.72 28.22
CA PRO A 125 25.13 0.24 29.09
C PRO A 125 25.81 -0.47 30.28
N GLU A 126 26.94 0.07 30.71
CA GLU A 126 27.77 -0.47 31.78
C GLU A 126 27.07 -0.44 33.15
N VAL A 127 26.12 0.48 33.33
CA VAL A 127 25.29 0.55 34.55
C VAL A 127 24.48 -0.73 34.80
N LEU A 128 24.30 -1.57 33.77
CA LEU A 128 23.64 -2.88 33.85
C LEU A 128 24.62 -4.06 33.71
N LEU A 129 25.88 -3.87 34.12
CA LEU A 129 26.86 -4.95 34.21
C LEU A 129 26.48 -5.94 35.33
N LEU A 130 26.34 -7.20 34.96
CA LEU A 130 26.07 -8.33 35.84
C LEU A 130 27.36 -8.80 36.55
N PRO A 131 27.25 -9.50 37.69
CA PRO A 131 28.41 -10.02 38.43
C PRO A 131 29.34 -10.94 37.62
N ASP A 132 28.82 -11.57 36.56
CA ASP A 132 29.56 -12.45 35.66
C ASP A 132 30.18 -11.73 34.45
N GLN A 133 30.28 -10.39 34.52
CA GLN A 133 30.84 -9.52 33.49
C GLN A 133 30.04 -9.45 32.18
N ARG A 134 28.81 -9.98 32.14
CA ARG A 134 27.86 -9.75 31.05
C ARG A 134 27.07 -8.47 31.28
N ARG A 135 26.57 -7.83 30.23
CA ARG A 135 25.72 -6.64 30.33
C ARG A 135 24.29 -6.98 29.96
N GLU A 136 23.32 -6.49 30.73
CA GLU A 136 21.92 -6.54 30.30
C GLU A 136 21.64 -5.48 29.23
N ARG A 137 20.60 -5.75 28.44
CA ARG A 137 20.12 -4.81 27.42
C ARG A 137 19.27 -3.74 28.09
N GLU A 138 19.49 -2.49 27.71
CA GLU A 138 18.59 -1.38 28.05
C GLU A 138 17.97 -0.82 26.78
N GLN A 139 16.66 -0.62 26.80
CA GLN A 139 15.94 0.10 25.76
C GLN A 139 15.72 1.54 26.20
N LEU A 140 16.29 2.49 25.45
CA LEU A 140 16.00 3.90 25.60
C LEU A 140 14.83 4.31 24.70
N SER A 141 14.00 5.22 25.20
CA SER A 141 12.99 5.95 24.45
C SER A 141 13.25 7.45 24.59
N GLY A 142 13.01 8.19 23.52
CA GLY A 142 13.20 9.63 23.52
C GLY A 142 12.70 10.30 22.26
N GLN A 143 12.99 11.59 22.15
CA GLN A 143 12.57 12.41 21.01
C GLN A 143 13.69 13.34 20.57
N PHE A 144 13.72 13.68 19.29
CA PHE A 144 14.61 14.72 18.77
C PHE A 144 13.86 15.72 17.88
N SER A 145 14.41 16.92 17.77
CA SER A 145 13.95 17.93 16.81
C SER A 145 14.88 17.89 15.58
N PRO A 146 14.36 17.71 14.35
CA PRO A 146 15.17 17.54 13.13
C PRO A 146 16.18 18.67 12.87
N THR A 147 15.83 19.91 13.25
CA THR A 147 16.67 21.10 13.10
C THR A 147 17.81 21.19 14.12
N THR A 148 17.75 20.44 15.22
CA THR A 148 18.84 20.42 16.21
C THR A 148 20.02 19.59 15.70
N GLY A 149 21.23 20.11 15.84
CA GLY A 149 22.45 19.40 15.40
C GLY A 149 22.66 19.42 13.88
N GLU A 150 22.00 20.31 13.15
CA GLU A 150 22.13 20.43 11.70
C GLU A 150 23.59 20.71 11.27
N LYS A 151 24.27 21.65 11.96
CA LYS A 151 25.67 22.00 11.67
C LYS A 151 26.65 20.84 11.91
N SER A 152 26.34 19.95 12.86
CA SER A 152 27.16 18.78 13.17
C SER A 152 26.72 17.53 12.41
N GLY A 153 25.62 17.57 11.66
CA GLY A 153 25.07 16.41 10.97
C GLY A 153 24.59 15.31 11.92
N GLN A 154 24.17 15.67 13.14
CA GLN A 154 23.81 14.74 14.21
C GLN A 154 22.36 14.92 14.67
N TYR A 155 21.81 13.91 15.33
CA TYR A 155 20.57 14.02 16.09
C TYR A 155 20.90 14.16 17.57
N HIS A 156 20.27 15.13 18.22
CA HIS A 156 20.32 15.30 19.67
C HIS A 156 19.03 14.76 20.27
N VAL A 157 19.10 13.54 20.78
CA VAL A 157 17.97 12.82 21.37
C VAL A 157 17.82 13.25 22.82
N GLN A 158 16.65 13.81 23.15
CA GLN A 158 16.22 13.99 24.54
C GLN A 158 15.63 12.67 25.03
N VAL A 159 16.23 12.09 26.08
CA VAL A 159 15.82 10.79 26.63
C VAL A 159 14.81 11.00 27.75
N ASP A 160 13.73 10.22 27.76
CA ASP A 160 12.61 10.42 28.69
C ASP A 160 12.95 10.01 30.13
N ASN A 161 13.73 8.93 30.30
CA ASN A 161 14.11 8.36 31.61
C ASN A 161 15.61 8.05 31.67
N ALA A 162 16.45 9.08 31.77
CA ALA A 162 17.89 8.87 31.89
C ALA A 162 18.30 8.29 33.25
N PRO A 163 19.20 7.28 33.30
CA PRO A 163 19.81 6.84 34.54
C PRO A 163 20.66 7.96 35.15
N VAL A 164 20.72 8.01 36.48
CA VAL A 164 21.51 9.01 37.21
C VAL A 164 23.00 8.80 36.88
N ARG A 165 23.73 9.89 36.58
CA ARG A 165 25.20 9.85 36.34
C ARG A 165 25.94 9.20 37.52
N HIS A 166 27.00 8.45 37.22
CA HIS A 166 27.86 7.88 38.26
C HIS A 166 28.54 8.99 39.09
N MET A 167 28.80 8.69 40.37
CA MET A 167 29.44 9.62 41.32
C MET A 167 30.87 10.02 40.91
N ASP A 168 31.53 9.21 40.07
CA ASP A 168 32.87 9.46 39.53
C ASP A 168 32.88 10.33 38.26
N GLY A 169 31.70 10.79 37.81
CA GLY A 169 31.53 11.61 36.62
C GLY A 169 31.48 10.83 35.31
N SER A 170 31.62 9.50 35.33
CA SER A 170 31.49 8.65 34.14
C SER A 170 30.04 8.64 33.61
N SER A 171 29.90 8.45 32.30
CA SER A 171 28.58 8.38 31.66
C SER A 171 27.89 7.07 32.03
N SER A 172 26.67 7.15 32.57
CA SER A 172 25.81 5.98 32.82
C SER A 172 25.38 5.26 31.53
N TRP A 173 25.64 5.87 30.38
CA TRP A 173 25.41 5.29 29.06
C TRP A 173 26.68 4.69 28.43
N SER A 174 27.81 4.61 29.15
CA SER A 174 29.02 3.91 28.70
C SER A 174 28.67 2.52 28.15
N GLY A 175 28.97 2.23 26.88
CA GLY A 175 28.56 1.01 26.19
C GLY A 175 27.33 1.11 25.28
N MET A 176 26.58 2.22 25.34
CA MET A 176 25.51 2.51 24.37
C MET A 176 26.03 2.94 23.01
N SER A 177 27.28 3.40 22.92
CA SER A 177 27.92 3.75 21.65
C SER A 177 27.82 2.60 20.65
N GLY A 178 27.28 2.88 19.47
CA GLY A 178 26.99 1.91 18.43
C GLY A 178 25.57 1.33 18.44
N ALA A 179 24.74 1.68 19.42
CA ALA A 179 23.32 1.31 19.42
C ALA A 179 22.59 1.96 18.23
N ALA A 180 21.84 1.15 17.50
CA ALA A 180 21.05 1.63 16.36
C ALA A 180 19.82 2.41 16.85
N LEU A 181 19.66 3.63 16.35
CA LEU A 181 18.54 4.51 16.65
C LEU A 181 17.43 4.32 15.61
N PHE A 182 16.23 4.00 16.07
CA PHE A 182 15.05 3.75 15.26
C PHE A 182 13.96 4.79 15.47
N SER A 183 13.21 5.12 14.41
CA SER A 183 11.93 5.82 14.46
C SER A 183 10.90 5.02 13.67
N SER A 184 9.74 4.75 14.28
CA SER A 184 8.73 3.79 13.79
C SER A 184 9.35 2.40 13.56
N ASN A 185 9.90 2.13 12.38
CA ASN A 185 10.66 0.92 12.04
C ASN A 185 11.89 1.19 11.16
N LEU A 186 12.27 2.45 11.00
CA LEU A 186 13.40 2.87 10.19
C LEU A 186 14.63 3.09 11.08
N LEU A 187 15.77 2.50 10.72
CA LEU A 187 17.05 2.85 11.33
C LEU A 187 17.44 4.23 10.80
N ILE A 188 17.49 5.22 11.69
CA ILE A 188 17.73 6.63 11.36
C ILE A 188 19.13 7.11 11.76
N GLY A 189 19.81 6.40 12.65
CA GLY A 189 21.15 6.78 13.10
C GLY A 189 21.82 5.76 14.01
N VAL A 190 23.00 6.12 14.51
CA VAL A 190 23.79 5.32 15.45
C VAL A 190 24.19 6.22 16.62
N VAL A 191 23.88 5.80 17.85
CA VAL A 191 24.26 6.52 19.07
C VAL A 191 25.79 6.51 19.21
N ILE A 192 26.40 7.67 19.50
CA ILE A 192 27.86 7.81 19.56
C ILE A 192 28.37 8.40 20.88
N ILE A 193 27.62 9.28 21.54
CA ILE A 193 28.10 9.90 22.77
C ILE A 193 26.96 10.41 23.66
N ASP A 194 27.19 10.37 24.98
CA ASP A 194 26.49 11.15 26.00
C ASP A 194 27.30 12.43 26.26
N PRO A 195 26.92 13.57 25.67
CA PRO A 195 27.64 14.83 25.85
C PRO A 195 27.59 15.32 27.30
N ASP A 196 28.69 15.93 27.75
CA ASP A 196 28.73 16.62 29.03
C ASP A 196 27.75 17.79 29.13
N GLY A 197 27.31 18.08 30.36
CA GLY A 197 26.41 19.20 30.65
C GLY A 197 24.91 18.89 30.55
N PHE A 198 24.52 17.67 30.17
CA PHE A 198 23.10 17.27 30.06
C PHE A 198 22.67 16.16 31.04
N ASN A 199 23.53 15.78 31.99
CA ASN A 199 23.23 14.78 33.04
C ASN A 199 22.66 13.46 32.51
N GLY A 200 23.11 12.98 31.34
CA GLY A 200 22.62 11.75 30.71
C GLY A 200 21.24 11.85 30.05
N GLN A 201 20.57 13.00 30.12
CA GLN A 201 19.25 13.24 29.50
C GLN A 201 19.33 13.56 28.00
N ARG A 202 20.55 13.65 27.46
CA ARG A 202 20.78 13.88 26.04
C ARG A 202 21.78 12.89 25.51
N LEU A 203 21.43 12.22 24.42
CA LEU A 203 22.34 11.39 23.65
C LEU A 203 22.49 11.98 22.26
N VAL A 204 23.67 11.81 21.66
CA VAL A 204 23.97 12.24 20.31
C VAL A 204 24.10 11.01 19.42
N ALA A 205 23.44 11.04 18.27
CA ALA A 205 23.51 10.01 17.26
C ALA A 205 23.95 10.61 15.92
N VAL A 206 24.83 9.90 15.19
CA VAL A 206 25.17 10.27 13.81
C VAL A 206 23.99 9.87 12.91
N ARG A 207 23.61 10.77 11.99
CA ARG A 207 22.52 10.53 11.05
C ARG A 207 22.94 9.48 10.03
N ILE A 208 22.14 8.44 9.84
CA ILE A 208 22.49 7.37 8.89
C ILE A 208 22.59 7.87 7.45
N GLY A 209 21.83 8.92 7.11
CA GLY A 209 21.87 9.54 5.79
C GLY A 209 23.26 10.08 5.39
N VAL A 210 24.14 10.37 6.35
CA VAL A 210 25.53 10.76 6.06
C VAL A 210 26.32 9.56 5.53
N ALA A 211 26.14 8.36 6.08
CA ALA A 211 26.80 7.14 5.59
C ALA A 211 26.34 6.76 4.17
N PHE A 212 25.09 7.07 3.81
CA PHE A 212 24.56 6.85 2.46
C PHE A 212 25.20 7.73 1.37
N THR A 213 25.98 8.75 1.75
CA THR A 213 26.77 9.55 0.80
C THR A 213 28.05 8.84 0.35
N ASP A 214 28.47 7.78 1.07
CA ASP A 214 29.61 6.95 0.73
C ASP A 214 29.17 5.75 -0.14
N PRO A 215 29.62 5.66 -1.42
CA PRO A 215 29.26 4.56 -2.30
C PRO A 215 29.71 3.18 -1.78
N GLU A 216 30.82 3.10 -1.03
CA GLU A 216 31.34 1.83 -0.50
C GLU A 216 30.38 1.24 0.54
N PHE A 217 29.85 2.10 1.43
CA PHE A 217 28.83 1.73 2.41
C PHE A 217 27.60 1.11 1.72
N VAL A 218 27.07 1.77 0.68
CA VAL A 218 25.89 1.29 -0.06
C VAL A 218 26.19 -0.03 -0.80
N GLN A 219 27.38 -0.17 -1.39
CA GLN A 219 27.78 -1.40 -2.09
C GLN A 219 27.87 -2.60 -1.13
N LEU A 220 28.42 -2.41 0.07
CA LEU A 220 28.47 -3.45 1.10
C LEU A 220 27.06 -3.86 1.54
N LEU A 221 26.16 -2.91 1.76
CA LEU A 221 24.77 -3.23 2.06
C LEU A 221 24.13 -4.08 0.95
N VAL A 222 24.25 -3.67 -0.32
CA VAL A 222 23.72 -4.42 -1.47
C VAL A 222 24.31 -5.83 -1.56
N ARG A 223 25.62 -5.97 -1.33
CA ARG A 223 26.30 -7.28 -1.38
C ARG A 223 25.74 -8.25 -0.33
N HIS A 224 25.51 -7.77 0.88
CA HIS A 224 25.06 -8.62 1.99
C HIS A 224 23.53 -8.76 2.10
N THR A 225 22.75 -7.92 1.42
CA THR A 225 21.29 -8.08 1.31
C THR A 225 20.87 -8.82 0.03
N GLY A 226 21.66 -8.69 -1.05
CA GLY A 226 21.35 -9.19 -2.40
C GLY A 226 21.57 -10.68 -2.65
N SER A 227 22.04 -11.46 -1.67
CA SER A 227 22.33 -12.90 -1.83
C SER A 227 21.14 -13.83 -1.54
N SER A 228 19.94 -13.30 -1.31
CA SER A 228 18.76 -14.09 -0.91
C SER A 228 17.75 -14.26 -2.05
N GLY A 229 18.10 -15.06 -3.06
CA GLY A 229 17.19 -15.44 -4.14
C GLY A 229 16.99 -14.37 -5.21
N HIS A 230 16.45 -14.78 -6.37
CA HIS A 230 16.40 -14.06 -7.66
C HIS A 230 15.54 -12.77 -7.67
N HIS A 231 15.23 -12.20 -6.51
CA HIS A 231 14.68 -10.86 -6.43
C HIS A 231 15.81 -9.85 -6.69
N ARG A 232 15.57 -8.93 -7.64
CA ARG A 232 16.52 -7.85 -7.95
C ARG A 232 16.83 -7.11 -6.65
N ALA A 233 18.07 -7.17 -6.17
CA ALA A 233 18.46 -6.52 -4.92
C ALA A 233 18.04 -5.04 -4.97
N GLU A 234 17.03 -4.66 -4.19
CA GLU A 234 16.64 -3.26 -4.11
C GLU A 234 17.81 -2.50 -3.50
N THR A 235 18.29 -1.48 -4.20
CA THR A 235 19.28 -0.56 -3.65
C THR A 235 18.70 0.04 -2.37
N PRO A 236 19.41 -0.06 -1.23
CA PRO A 236 18.99 0.58 0.01
C PRO A 236 18.68 2.05 -0.27
N ALA A 237 17.53 2.53 0.21
CA ALA A 237 17.09 3.91 0.02
C ALA A 237 16.59 4.47 1.34
N LEU A 238 16.77 5.78 1.53
CA LEU A 238 16.31 6.49 2.71
C LEU A 238 14.82 6.81 2.60
N GLU A 239 14.06 6.44 3.62
CA GLU A 239 12.67 6.80 3.79
C GLU A 239 12.51 7.97 4.78
N SER A 240 11.38 8.66 4.76
CA SER A 240 11.09 9.74 5.72
C SER A 240 10.55 9.15 7.01
N ALA A 241 11.20 9.44 8.14
CA ALA A 241 10.75 8.98 9.47
C ALA A 241 9.38 9.56 9.85
N GLU A 242 9.06 10.75 9.36
CA GLU A 242 7.84 11.48 9.67
C GLU A 242 6.68 11.09 8.74
N LEU A 243 6.98 10.74 7.50
CA LEU A 243 5.97 10.45 6.46
C LEU A 243 5.79 8.95 6.19
N VAL A 244 6.60 8.06 6.79
CA VAL A 244 6.52 6.60 6.56
C VAL A 244 5.12 6.03 6.75
N ASN A 245 4.35 6.57 7.69
CA ASN A 245 2.99 6.10 7.99
C ASN A 245 1.94 6.57 6.98
N LEU A 246 2.27 7.55 6.14
CA LEU A 246 1.43 8.01 5.03
C LEU A 246 1.41 7.00 3.88
N PHE A 247 2.51 6.27 3.72
CA PHE A 247 2.71 5.32 2.64
C PHE A 247 2.34 3.90 3.07
N ALA A 248 1.87 3.11 2.12
CA ALA A 248 1.76 1.66 2.29
C ALA A 248 3.16 1.11 2.61
N GLU A 249 3.24 0.21 3.60
CA GLU A 249 4.54 -0.41 3.86
C GLU A 249 4.97 -1.17 2.61
N ARG A 250 6.24 -1.03 2.27
CA ARG A 250 6.83 -1.97 1.33
C ARG A 250 6.79 -3.33 2.01
N PRO A 251 6.13 -4.35 1.42
CA PRO A 251 6.26 -5.69 1.93
C PRO A 251 7.75 -6.01 1.92
N VAL A 252 8.33 -6.15 3.11
CA VAL A 252 9.63 -6.75 3.27
C VAL A 252 9.50 -8.11 2.62
N LEU A 253 10.28 -8.35 1.56
CA LEU A 253 10.13 -9.45 0.59
C LEU A 253 10.04 -10.82 1.28
N GLY A 254 8.85 -11.13 1.78
CA GLY A 254 8.50 -12.45 2.25
C GLY A 254 8.30 -13.34 1.03
N ARG A 255 8.75 -14.59 1.12
CA ARG A 255 8.46 -15.60 0.11
C ARG A 255 6.97 -15.57 -0.27
N PRO A 256 6.62 -15.48 -1.57
CA PRO A 256 5.23 -15.49 -2.01
C PRO A 256 4.50 -16.69 -1.39
N HIS A 257 3.28 -16.47 -0.91
CA HIS A 257 2.57 -17.49 -0.15
C HIS A 257 1.90 -18.52 -1.08
N SER A 258 1.42 -18.07 -2.23
CA SER A 258 0.77 -18.88 -3.25
C SER A 258 1.29 -18.55 -4.67
N PRO A 259 1.03 -19.40 -5.68
CA PRO A 259 1.39 -19.11 -7.06
C PRO A 259 0.75 -17.84 -7.63
N ALA A 260 -0.50 -17.51 -7.27
CA ALA A 260 -1.16 -16.31 -7.80
C ALA A 260 -0.43 -15.02 -7.40
N MET A 261 0.23 -14.99 -6.24
CA MET A 261 1.04 -13.85 -5.80
C MET A 261 2.18 -13.50 -6.78
N LEU A 262 2.67 -14.44 -7.59
CA LEU A 262 3.70 -14.16 -8.60
C LEU A 262 3.22 -13.20 -9.69
N LEU A 263 1.90 -13.10 -9.91
CA LEU A 263 1.30 -12.17 -10.88
C LEU A 263 1.20 -10.75 -10.32
N THR A 264 1.33 -10.55 -9.02
CA THR A 264 1.02 -9.26 -8.39
C THR A 264 2.15 -8.23 -8.60
N PRO A 265 1.82 -6.93 -8.68
CA PRO A 265 2.82 -5.86 -8.78
C PRO A 265 3.80 -5.82 -7.61
N GLN A 266 3.41 -6.34 -6.43
CA GLN A 266 4.19 -6.36 -5.20
C GLN A 266 5.35 -7.35 -5.29
N VAL A 267 5.11 -8.55 -5.85
CA VAL A 267 6.15 -9.56 -6.03
C VAL A 267 7.02 -9.25 -7.25
N ALA A 268 6.42 -8.69 -8.30
CA ALA A 268 7.11 -8.32 -9.54
C ALA A 268 7.99 -9.46 -10.10
N ALA A 269 7.49 -10.70 -10.06
CA ALA A 269 8.25 -11.90 -10.43
C ALA A 269 8.72 -11.87 -11.89
N VAL A 270 7.85 -11.43 -12.79
CA VAL A 270 8.19 -11.22 -14.19
C VAL A 270 8.91 -9.88 -14.34
N ARG A 271 10.04 -9.90 -15.06
CA ARG A 271 10.90 -8.75 -15.36
C ARG A 271 10.11 -7.53 -15.80
N TRP A 272 10.70 -6.37 -15.56
CA TRP A 272 10.13 -5.10 -16.02
C TRP A 272 9.86 -5.17 -17.52
N PHE A 273 8.64 -4.79 -17.91
CA PHE A 273 8.21 -4.91 -19.29
C PHE A 273 9.04 -3.99 -20.18
N HIS A 274 9.78 -4.60 -21.09
CA HIS A 274 10.23 -3.92 -22.28
C HIS A 274 9.00 -3.31 -22.98
N ARG A 275 9.15 -2.18 -23.68
CA ARG A 275 8.09 -1.41 -24.39
C ARG A 275 7.28 -0.40 -23.58
N ARG A 276 7.63 -0.13 -22.31
CA ARG A 276 7.09 0.99 -21.52
C ARG A 276 8.12 2.10 -21.26
N GLU A 277 9.24 2.07 -21.97
CA GLU A 277 10.38 2.97 -21.73
C GLU A 277 10.01 4.43 -21.98
N GLU A 278 9.24 4.72 -23.02
CA GLU A 278 8.80 6.09 -23.29
C GLU A 278 7.87 6.62 -22.20
N GLN A 279 6.93 5.81 -21.71
CA GLN A 279 6.08 6.21 -20.58
C GLN A 279 6.91 6.46 -19.31
N VAL A 280 7.90 5.61 -19.02
CA VAL A 280 8.80 5.83 -17.88
C VAL A 280 9.65 7.09 -18.08
N LYS A 281 10.22 7.30 -19.28
CA LYS A 281 10.98 8.52 -19.59
C LYS A 281 10.14 9.78 -19.45
N ASN A 282 8.87 9.74 -19.86
CA ASN A 282 7.95 10.86 -19.70
C ASN A 282 7.70 11.16 -18.22
N LEU A 283 7.47 10.13 -17.40
CA LEU A 283 7.29 10.29 -15.96
C LEU A 283 8.55 10.79 -15.26
N LEU A 284 9.75 10.36 -15.69
CA LEU A 284 11.00 10.88 -15.15
C LEU A 284 11.21 12.36 -15.50
N ARG A 285 10.91 12.77 -16.75
CA ARG A 285 10.94 14.18 -17.14
C ARG A 285 9.94 15.03 -16.35
N TRP A 286 8.77 14.47 -16.06
CA TRP A 286 7.76 15.10 -15.20
C TRP A 286 8.25 15.29 -13.76
N LEU A 287 8.96 14.30 -13.18
CA LEU A 287 9.62 14.48 -11.88
C LEU A 287 10.64 15.62 -11.89
N GLU A 288 11.40 15.76 -12.98
CA GLU A 288 12.44 16.77 -13.15
C GLU A 288 11.94 18.18 -13.48
N SER A 289 10.62 18.37 -13.63
CA SER A 289 10.06 19.70 -13.88
C SER A 289 10.53 20.75 -12.85
N PRO A 290 10.80 22.00 -13.25
CA PRO A 290 11.17 23.06 -12.31
C PRO A 290 10.02 23.53 -11.41
N GLU A 291 8.77 23.17 -11.75
CA GLU A 291 7.60 23.62 -11.00
C GLU A 291 7.60 23.03 -9.58
N PRO A 292 7.26 23.85 -8.55
CA PRO A 292 7.26 23.40 -7.15
C PRO A 292 6.22 22.32 -6.91
N PHE A 293 5.12 22.31 -7.67
CA PHE A 293 4.08 21.29 -7.59
C PHE A 293 3.55 20.93 -8.98
N GLU A 294 3.43 19.63 -9.26
CA GLU A 294 2.74 19.11 -10.45
C GLU A 294 1.95 17.84 -10.11
N ALA A 295 0.85 17.60 -10.81
CA ALA A 295 0.10 16.35 -10.72
C ALA A 295 -0.16 15.73 -12.09
N GLN A 296 -0.23 14.40 -12.14
CA GLN A 296 -0.50 13.65 -13.37
C GLN A 296 -1.49 12.51 -13.10
N LEU A 297 -2.46 12.35 -14.00
CA LEU A 297 -3.42 11.25 -13.96
C LEU A 297 -3.09 10.22 -15.06
N ILE A 298 -2.90 8.96 -14.66
CA ILE A 298 -2.78 7.82 -15.59
C ILE A 298 -4.04 6.97 -15.50
N VAL A 299 -4.70 6.77 -16.63
CA VAL A 299 -5.92 5.96 -16.74
C VAL A 299 -5.69 4.73 -17.63
N GLY A 300 -6.49 3.70 -17.46
CA GLY A 300 -6.50 2.55 -18.37
C GLY A 300 -7.14 1.31 -17.74
N PRO A 301 -7.61 0.35 -18.54
CA PRO A 301 -8.30 -0.84 -18.04
C PRO A 301 -7.48 -1.68 -17.03
N GLY A 302 -8.19 -2.60 -16.36
CA GLY A 302 -7.57 -3.61 -15.50
C GLY A 302 -6.54 -4.46 -16.25
N GLY A 303 -5.40 -4.76 -15.60
CA GLY A 303 -4.37 -5.62 -16.20
C GLY A 303 -3.44 -4.95 -17.22
N HIS A 304 -3.51 -3.62 -17.42
CA HIS A 304 -2.60 -2.87 -18.33
C HIS A 304 -1.23 -2.49 -17.71
N GLY A 305 -1.02 -2.80 -16.43
CA GLY A 305 0.26 -2.58 -15.75
C GLY A 305 0.46 -1.20 -15.10
N LYS A 306 -0.61 -0.42 -14.83
CA LYS A 306 -0.54 0.89 -14.15
C LYS A 306 0.23 0.85 -12.83
N THR A 307 -0.17 -0.05 -11.92
CA THR A 307 0.48 -0.21 -10.62
C THR A 307 1.95 -0.65 -10.74
N ARG A 308 2.27 -1.51 -11.72
CA ARG A 308 3.66 -1.87 -12.03
C ARG A 308 4.46 -0.66 -12.52
N LEU A 309 3.88 0.17 -13.39
CA LEU A 309 4.49 1.42 -13.88
C LEU A 309 4.78 2.40 -12.74
N ALA A 310 3.83 2.59 -11.84
CA ALA A 310 4.03 3.43 -10.67
C ALA A 310 5.13 2.90 -9.75
N ARG A 311 5.21 1.58 -9.52
CA ARG A 311 6.31 0.97 -8.74
C ARG A 311 7.68 1.14 -9.39
N GLU A 312 7.76 1.05 -10.72
CA GLU A 312 9.02 1.31 -11.42
C GLU A 312 9.43 2.79 -11.34
N LEU A 313 8.48 3.72 -11.45
CA LEU A 313 8.74 5.15 -11.22
C LEU A 313 9.22 5.38 -9.78
N GLU A 314 8.49 4.84 -8.81
CA GLU A 314 8.78 4.92 -7.38
C GLU A 314 10.21 4.40 -7.07
N ARG A 315 10.61 3.26 -7.67
CA ARG A 315 11.96 2.71 -7.56
C ARG A 315 13.03 3.66 -8.11
N ARG A 316 12.81 4.24 -9.30
CA ARG A 316 13.76 5.18 -9.91
C ARG A 316 13.84 6.51 -9.17
N ALA A 317 12.71 7.04 -8.73
CA ALA A 317 12.62 8.27 -7.97
C ALA A 317 13.41 8.15 -6.65
N ARG A 318 13.32 7.01 -5.94
CA ARG A 318 14.12 6.78 -4.73
C ARG A 318 15.61 6.73 -4.97
N ALA A 319 16.02 6.10 -6.08
CA ALA A 319 17.43 6.08 -6.46
C ALA A 319 17.97 7.50 -6.75
N ASP A 320 17.09 8.42 -7.16
CA ASP A 320 17.36 9.85 -7.32
C ASP A 320 17.08 10.69 -6.06
N GLY A 321 16.91 10.04 -4.89
CA GLY A 321 16.79 10.72 -3.59
C GLY A 321 15.40 11.28 -3.25
N TRP A 322 14.37 10.98 -4.04
CA TRP A 322 12.99 11.34 -3.71
C TRP A 322 12.46 10.53 -2.53
N ILE A 323 11.69 11.19 -1.67
CA ILE A 323 10.81 10.52 -0.72
C ILE A 323 9.52 10.17 -1.45
N THR A 324 9.23 8.88 -1.55
CA THR A 324 8.09 8.42 -2.36
C THR A 324 7.46 7.16 -1.82
N GLY A 325 6.15 7.05 -2.03
CA GLY A 325 5.36 5.88 -1.69
C GLY A 325 3.94 5.93 -2.22
N MET A 326 3.29 4.77 -2.28
CA MET A 326 1.85 4.66 -2.49
C MET A 326 1.11 5.10 -1.22
N VAL A 327 0.20 6.07 -1.31
CA VAL A 327 -0.57 6.55 -0.16
C VAL A 327 -1.51 5.45 0.33
N ARG A 328 -1.40 5.12 1.62
CA ARG A 328 -2.16 4.07 2.31
C ARG A 328 -3.66 4.34 2.43
N ALA A 329 -4.01 5.55 2.89
CA ALA A 329 -5.32 5.82 3.48
C ALA A 329 -6.46 5.81 2.45
N GLN A 330 -7.43 4.91 2.60
CA GLN A 330 -8.57 4.82 1.69
C GLN A 330 -9.61 5.93 1.92
N THR A 331 -9.66 6.51 3.13
CA THR A 331 -10.55 7.61 3.49
C THR A 331 -9.77 8.69 4.26
N VAL A 332 -10.34 9.88 4.39
CA VAL A 332 -9.69 11.03 5.05
C VAL A 332 -9.45 10.76 6.54
N GLU A 333 -10.40 10.10 7.21
CA GLU A 333 -10.32 9.77 8.64
C GLU A 333 -9.17 8.80 8.95
N ARG A 334 -8.70 8.07 7.93
CA ARG A 334 -7.58 7.14 8.03
C ARG A 334 -6.23 7.75 7.63
N LEU A 335 -6.21 9.02 7.23
CA LEU A 335 -4.94 9.71 7.02
C LEU A 335 -4.24 9.90 8.38
N PRO A 336 -2.94 9.56 8.49
CA PRO A 336 -2.19 9.78 9.73
C PRO A 336 -2.07 11.29 10.00
N PRO A 337 -2.73 11.83 11.05
CA PRO A 337 -2.82 13.28 11.24
C PRO A 337 -1.44 13.91 11.49
N GLU A 338 -0.54 13.20 12.16
CA GLU A 338 0.82 13.67 12.40
C GLU A 338 1.66 13.79 11.14
N SER A 339 1.65 12.77 10.27
CA SER A 339 2.38 12.83 9.00
C SER A 339 1.78 13.88 8.07
N LEU A 340 0.45 13.98 8.05
CA LEU A 340 -0.28 14.95 7.24
C LEU A 340 0.06 16.40 7.65
N ALA A 341 0.12 16.69 8.95
CA ALA A 341 0.51 18.00 9.45
C ALA A 341 1.95 18.38 9.05
N ARG A 342 2.85 17.39 8.95
CA ARG A 342 4.28 17.60 8.66
C ARG A 342 4.59 17.76 7.16
N LEU A 343 3.68 17.39 6.26
CA LEU A 343 3.87 17.50 4.80
C LEU A 343 4.29 18.91 4.37
N SER A 344 3.69 19.94 4.97
CA SER A 344 4.00 21.34 4.67
C SER A 344 5.43 21.78 5.03
N SER A 345 6.10 21.03 5.89
CA SER A 345 7.46 21.32 6.37
C SER A 345 8.52 20.37 5.83
N CYS A 346 8.16 19.53 4.86
CA CYS A 346 9.09 18.57 4.27
C CYS A 346 10.09 19.28 3.35
N GLU A 347 11.38 19.01 3.54
CA GLU A 347 12.49 19.60 2.78
C GLU A 347 13.09 18.65 1.73
N ALA A 348 12.52 17.45 1.58
CA ALA A 348 12.88 16.52 0.53
C ALA A 348 11.90 16.58 -0.65
N ARG A 349 12.37 16.26 -1.86
CA ARG A 349 11.50 16.11 -3.04
C ARG A 349 10.51 14.96 -2.79
N LEU A 350 9.22 15.21 -2.96
CA LEU A 350 8.13 14.29 -2.59
C LEU A 350 7.39 13.77 -3.82
N LEU A 351 7.26 12.45 -3.97
CA LEU A 351 6.35 11.83 -4.93
C LEU A 351 5.28 11.03 -4.18
N LEU A 352 4.04 11.51 -4.26
CA LEU A 352 2.86 10.87 -3.69
C LEU A 352 2.16 10.09 -4.79
N ILE A 353 1.91 8.79 -4.57
CA ILE A 353 1.22 7.94 -5.55
C ILE A 353 -0.13 7.49 -4.97
N VAL A 354 -1.23 7.80 -5.63
CA VAL A 354 -2.57 7.35 -5.24
C VAL A 354 -3.08 6.35 -6.29
N ASP A 355 -3.04 5.07 -5.94
CA ASP A 355 -3.70 4.01 -6.73
C ASP A 355 -5.19 3.94 -6.38
N TYR A 356 -6.01 3.57 -7.36
CA TYR A 356 -7.47 3.67 -7.31
C TYR A 356 -7.95 5.08 -6.92
N ALA A 357 -7.42 6.09 -7.61
CA ALA A 357 -7.72 7.50 -7.35
C ALA A 357 -9.21 7.84 -7.47
N GLU A 358 -9.94 7.13 -8.34
CA GLU A 358 -11.38 7.29 -8.57
C GLU A 358 -12.22 7.05 -7.31
N THR A 359 -11.76 6.20 -6.39
CA THR A 359 -12.47 5.90 -5.14
C THR A 359 -11.97 6.73 -3.96
N ARG A 360 -11.02 7.67 -4.18
CA ARG A 360 -10.32 8.41 -3.12
C ARG A 360 -10.20 9.93 -3.36
N PRO A 361 -11.20 10.63 -3.95
CA PRO A 361 -11.07 12.06 -4.27
C PRO A 361 -10.84 12.96 -3.05
N GLU A 362 -11.49 12.65 -1.92
CA GLU A 362 -11.37 13.41 -0.67
C GLU A 362 -9.98 13.31 -0.06
N VAL A 363 -9.38 12.11 -0.11
CA VAL A 363 -7.99 11.88 0.32
C VAL A 363 -7.03 12.70 -0.54
N ILE A 364 -7.25 12.70 -1.86
CA ILE A 364 -6.42 13.49 -2.78
C ILE A 364 -6.53 14.98 -2.45
N ARG A 365 -7.75 15.49 -2.20
CA ARG A 365 -7.95 16.89 -1.81
C ARG A 365 -7.20 17.25 -0.53
N GLU A 366 -7.30 16.43 0.51
CA GLU A 366 -6.61 16.68 1.78
C GLU A 366 -5.07 16.69 1.59
N LEU A 367 -4.52 15.79 0.77
CA LEU A 367 -3.09 15.81 0.43
C LEU A 367 -2.67 17.10 -0.27
N LEU A 368 -3.49 17.56 -1.23
CA LEU A 368 -3.25 18.80 -1.98
C LEU A 368 -3.28 20.04 -1.09
N GLU A 369 -4.19 20.08 -0.11
CA GLU A 369 -4.31 21.20 0.84
C GLU A 369 -3.12 21.27 1.81
N ARG A 370 -2.50 20.14 2.14
CA ARG A 370 -1.46 20.01 3.17
C ARG A 370 -0.03 20.04 2.65
N ALA A 371 0.19 19.68 1.38
CA ALA A 371 1.51 19.80 0.76
C ALA A 371 1.93 21.27 0.64
N ASN A 372 3.22 21.56 0.87
CA ASN A 372 3.78 22.87 0.58
C ASN A 372 4.10 22.97 -0.90
N THR A 373 3.34 23.78 -1.62
CA THR A 373 3.39 23.91 -3.08
C THR A 373 3.98 25.24 -3.56
N THR A 374 4.36 26.12 -2.63
CA THR A 374 4.78 27.50 -2.94
C THR A 374 6.29 27.68 -2.92
N GLU A 375 7.03 26.81 -2.23
CA GLU A 375 8.48 26.88 -2.10
C GLU A 375 9.11 25.50 -2.38
N ALA A 376 10.42 25.46 -2.64
CA ALA A 376 11.16 24.20 -2.71
C ALA A 376 11.10 23.50 -1.35
N PRO A 377 11.04 22.15 -1.31
CA PRO A 377 11.32 21.19 -2.39
C PRO A 377 10.10 20.81 -3.26
N ALA A 378 10.37 20.25 -4.45
CA ALA A 378 9.34 19.86 -5.41
C ALA A 378 8.41 18.73 -4.88
N VAL A 379 7.11 18.90 -5.10
CA VAL A 379 6.06 17.92 -4.80
C VAL A 379 5.42 17.42 -6.10
N ARG A 380 5.24 16.10 -6.21
CA ARG A 380 4.67 15.43 -7.37
C ARG A 380 3.55 14.51 -6.92
N LEU A 381 2.37 14.61 -7.54
CA LEU A 381 1.23 13.75 -7.26
C LEU A 381 0.87 12.91 -8.49
N LEU A 382 1.10 11.60 -8.40
CA LEU A 382 0.70 10.63 -9.42
C LEU A 382 -0.60 9.94 -9.01
N MET A 383 -1.64 10.06 -9.84
CA MET A 383 -2.93 9.40 -9.64
C MET A 383 -3.08 8.30 -10.68
N LEU A 384 -3.52 7.12 -10.25
CA LEU A 384 -3.83 6.00 -11.13
C LEU A 384 -5.32 5.68 -11.02
N ALA A 385 -6.00 5.58 -12.15
CA ALA A 385 -7.40 5.22 -12.20
C ALA A 385 -7.71 4.27 -13.37
N ARG A 386 -8.89 3.64 -13.38
CA ARG A 386 -9.34 2.88 -14.56
C ARG A 386 -9.83 3.81 -15.68
N SER A 387 -10.59 4.84 -15.33
CA SER A 387 -11.13 5.83 -16.27
C SER A 387 -11.04 7.26 -15.69
N PRO A 388 -10.93 8.29 -16.55
CA PRO A 388 -11.09 9.68 -16.13
C PRO A 388 -12.61 9.92 -15.97
N GLY A 389 -13.13 9.66 -14.78
CA GLY A 389 -14.55 9.86 -14.44
C GLY A 389 -14.84 11.28 -13.96
N GLN A 390 -16.09 11.54 -13.52
CA GLN A 390 -16.50 12.87 -13.02
C GLN A 390 -15.72 13.31 -11.77
N TRP A 391 -15.25 12.36 -10.98
CA TRP A 391 -14.43 12.62 -9.80
C TRP A 391 -13.20 13.48 -10.13
N TRP A 392 -12.58 13.28 -11.30
CA TRP A 392 -11.38 14.00 -11.73
C TRP A 392 -11.68 15.48 -11.96
N GLU A 393 -12.79 15.79 -12.64
CA GLU A 393 -13.17 17.17 -12.91
C GLU A 393 -13.69 17.92 -11.70
N ARG A 394 -14.38 17.23 -10.78
CA ARG A 394 -14.76 17.84 -9.50
C ARG A 394 -13.53 18.17 -8.68
N LEU A 395 -12.58 17.23 -8.60
CA LEU A 395 -11.32 17.45 -7.91
C LEU A 395 -10.55 18.61 -8.53
N TRP A 396 -10.50 18.67 -9.86
CA TRP A 396 -9.97 19.81 -10.61
C TRP A 396 -10.68 21.12 -10.28
N GLY A 397 -12.01 21.15 -10.39
CA GLY A 397 -12.84 22.33 -10.15
C GLY A 397 -12.77 22.85 -8.71
N ALA A 398 -12.57 21.95 -7.75
CA ALA A 398 -12.58 22.27 -6.32
C ALA A 398 -11.22 22.72 -5.77
N SER A 399 -10.11 22.44 -6.46
CA SER A 399 -8.76 22.76 -5.97
C SER A 399 -8.05 23.72 -6.91
N SER A 400 -7.95 25.00 -6.52
CA SER A 400 -7.18 26.00 -7.29
C SER A 400 -5.74 25.56 -7.51
N ARG A 401 -5.14 24.87 -6.54
CA ARG A 401 -3.79 24.29 -6.65
C ARG A 401 -3.72 23.23 -7.75
N LEU A 402 -4.72 22.36 -7.86
CA LEU A 402 -4.74 21.36 -8.93
C LEU A 402 -4.97 22.00 -10.30
N GLN A 403 -5.76 23.07 -10.38
CA GLN A 403 -5.97 23.83 -11.63
C GLN A 403 -4.69 24.51 -12.13
N GLU A 404 -3.88 25.03 -11.22
CA GLU A 404 -2.58 25.65 -11.53
C GLU A 404 -1.51 24.61 -11.91
N ALA A 405 -1.56 23.44 -11.27
CA ALA A 405 -0.49 22.43 -11.35
C ALA A 405 -0.68 21.37 -12.43
N VAL A 406 -1.77 21.42 -13.18
CA VAL A 406 -2.10 20.42 -14.17
C VAL A 406 -2.50 21.10 -15.47
N GLU A 407 -1.92 20.64 -16.59
CA GLU A 407 -2.34 21.10 -17.92
C GLU A 407 -3.63 20.39 -18.35
N LEU A 408 -4.49 21.06 -19.15
CA LEU A 408 -5.75 20.52 -19.69
C LEU A 408 -5.62 19.15 -20.44
N ASN A 409 -4.39 18.72 -20.78
CA ASN A 409 -4.08 17.43 -21.43
C ASN A 409 -3.34 16.41 -20.53
N ALA A 410 -3.28 16.61 -19.20
CA ALA A 410 -2.47 15.78 -18.30
C ALA A 410 -3.02 14.37 -17.99
N VAL A 411 -4.08 13.93 -18.68
CA VAL A 411 -4.61 12.57 -18.56
C VAL A 411 -3.88 11.67 -19.56
N THR A 412 -3.05 10.76 -19.05
CA THR A 412 -2.34 9.78 -19.87
C THR A 412 -3.14 8.48 -19.93
N VAL A 413 -3.69 8.16 -21.10
CA VAL A 413 -4.34 6.87 -21.34
C VAL A 413 -3.30 5.80 -21.63
N LEU A 414 -3.23 4.79 -20.75
CA LEU A 414 -2.28 3.72 -20.85
C LEU A 414 -2.77 2.63 -21.81
N SER A 415 -2.22 2.63 -23.03
CA SER A 415 -2.52 1.63 -24.07
C SER A 415 -2.27 0.20 -23.58
N PRO A 416 -3.01 -0.81 -24.11
CA PRO A 416 -2.77 -2.21 -23.80
C PRO A 416 -1.34 -2.63 -24.12
N LEU A 417 -0.82 -3.56 -23.33
CA LEU A 417 0.49 -4.18 -23.53
C LEU A 417 0.27 -5.69 -23.45
N PRO A 418 0.77 -6.51 -24.38
CA PRO A 418 1.34 -6.14 -25.67
C PRO A 418 0.26 -5.83 -26.73
N PRO A 419 0.38 -4.75 -27.53
CA PRO A 419 -0.64 -4.31 -28.49
C PRO A 419 -0.78 -5.22 -29.72
N HIS A 420 0.26 -5.98 -30.09
CA HIS A 420 0.29 -6.84 -31.28
C HIS A 420 0.57 -8.30 -30.95
N GLU A 421 0.16 -9.20 -31.83
CA GLU A 421 0.28 -10.66 -31.65
C GLU A 421 1.73 -11.12 -31.46
N ASP A 422 2.65 -10.71 -32.33
CA ASP A 422 4.08 -11.07 -32.23
C ASP A 422 4.69 -10.68 -30.86
N GLN A 423 4.21 -9.58 -30.28
CA GLN A 423 4.68 -9.08 -28.98
C GLN A 423 4.07 -9.85 -27.80
N ARG A 424 2.89 -10.50 -27.98
CA ARG A 424 2.31 -11.41 -26.98
C ARG A 424 3.19 -12.64 -26.80
N LEU A 425 3.76 -13.16 -27.89
CA LEU A 425 4.66 -14.30 -27.84
C LEU A 425 5.94 -14.00 -27.05
N GLU A 426 6.63 -12.90 -27.36
CA GLU A 426 7.83 -12.47 -26.61
C GLU A 426 7.51 -12.32 -25.11
N SER A 427 6.39 -11.65 -24.80
CA SER A 427 5.96 -11.42 -23.41
C SER A 427 5.59 -12.71 -22.68
N PHE A 428 5.00 -13.67 -23.38
CA PHE A 428 4.70 -15.00 -22.84
C PHE A 428 5.97 -15.75 -22.49
N GLN A 429 6.97 -15.75 -23.39
CA GLN A 429 8.25 -16.43 -23.18
C GLN A 429 9.05 -15.80 -22.03
N ASP A 430 9.11 -14.46 -21.95
CA ASP A 430 9.73 -13.74 -20.83
C ASP A 430 9.04 -14.10 -19.50
N ALA A 431 7.69 -14.08 -19.49
CA ALA A 431 6.92 -14.45 -18.31
C ALA A 431 7.17 -15.91 -17.90
N LEU A 432 7.21 -16.84 -18.87
CA LEU A 432 7.43 -18.26 -18.62
C LEU A 432 8.80 -18.50 -17.96
N ALA A 433 9.85 -17.89 -18.50
CA ALA A 433 11.21 -18.02 -17.97
C ALA A 433 11.32 -17.46 -16.54
N ASP A 434 10.78 -16.27 -16.30
CA ASP A 434 10.88 -15.61 -14.99
C ASP A 434 10.01 -16.30 -13.93
N LEU A 435 8.80 -16.72 -14.29
CA LEU A 435 7.90 -17.43 -13.39
C LEU A 435 8.45 -18.82 -13.02
N ALA A 436 9.08 -19.52 -13.97
CA ALA A 436 9.75 -20.79 -13.69
C ALA A 436 10.85 -20.64 -12.63
N GLN A 437 11.61 -19.54 -12.67
CA GLN A 437 12.64 -19.23 -11.66
C GLN A 437 12.05 -18.77 -10.32
N ALA A 438 10.87 -18.13 -10.34
CA ALA A 438 10.22 -17.62 -9.13
C ALA A 438 9.41 -18.69 -8.37
N LEU A 439 8.84 -19.69 -9.07
CA LEU A 439 8.01 -20.75 -8.48
C LEU A 439 8.65 -21.45 -7.27
N PRO A 440 9.94 -21.88 -7.30
CA PRO A 440 10.61 -22.49 -6.14
C PRO A 440 10.56 -21.67 -4.84
N GLN A 441 10.38 -20.35 -4.96
CA GLN A 441 10.38 -19.41 -3.83
C GLN A 441 9.01 -19.34 -3.14
N VAL A 442 7.96 -19.91 -3.74
CA VAL A 442 6.61 -19.94 -3.17
C VAL A 442 6.57 -20.87 -1.94
N ARG A 443 6.10 -20.35 -0.79
CA ARG A 443 6.15 -21.04 0.52
C ARG A 443 5.51 -22.42 0.48
N LEU A 444 4.34 -22.56 -0.15
CA LEU A 444 3.61 -23.82 -0.18
C LEU A 444 4.34 -24.92 -0.98
N LEU A 445 5.06 -24.55 -2.04
CA LEU A 445 5.81 -25.52 -2.84
C LEU A 445 6.92 -26.17 -2.02
N SER A 446 7.49 -25.42 -1.07
CA SER A 446 8.48 -25.92 -0.10
C SER A 446 7.92 -26.96 0.87
N ALA A 447 6.62 -26.93 1.17
CA ALA A 447 5.98 -27.81 2.16
C ALA A 447 5.35 -29.08 1.54
N THR A 448 5.13 -29.11 0.22
CA THR A 448 4.29 -30.11 -0.46
C THR A 448 5.05 -31.07 -1.39
N GLY A 449 6.40 -31.00 -1.40
CA GLY A 449 7.26 -31.83 -2.25
C GLY A 449 7.46 -31.29 -3.67
N TRP A 450 6.91 -30.12 -4.00
CA TRP A 450 7.04 -29.47 -5.32
C TRP A 450 8.44 -28.87 -5.55
N THR A 451 9.27 -28.74 -4.51
CA THR A 451 10.66 -28.24 -4.63
C THR A 451 11.62 -29.16 -5.40
N ALA A 452 11.23 -30.41 -5.66
CA ALA A 452 12.02 -31.34 -6.46
C ALA A 452 11.80 -31.18 -7.97
N GLN A 453 10.79 -30.42 -8.40
CA GLN A 453 10.49 -30.17 -9.81
C GLN A 453 11.48 -29.16 -10.38
N ASP A 454 12.12 -29.50 -11.51
CA ASP A 454 12.88 -28.55 -12.30
C ASP A 454 11.93 -27.74 -13.19
N TRP A 455 11.49 -26.59 -12.67
CA TRP A 455 10.60 -25.67 -13.37
C TRP A 455 11.22 -25.05 -14.62
N THR A 456 12.54 -24.90 -14.65
CA THR A 456 13.24 -24.34 -15.82
C THR A 456 13.17 -25.35 -16.95
N ALA A 457 13.48 -26.62 -16.66
CA ALA A 457 13.30 -27.68 -17.64
C ALA A 457 11.83 -27.90 -18.05
N ALA A 458 10.88 -27.61 -17.16
CA ALA A 458 9.45 -27.65 -17.48
C ALA A 458 9.04 -26.54 -18.46
N ALA A 459 9.55 -25.32 -18.25
CA ALA A 459 9.33 -24.20 -19.17
C ALA A 459 9.74 -24.53 -20.61
N ASP A 460 10.89 -25.21 -20.78
CA ASP A 460 11.41 -25.61 -22.10
C ASP A 460 10.52 -26.61 -22.86
N ARG A 461 9.64 -27.34 -22.16
CA ARG A 461 8.71 -28.33 -22.76
C ARG A 461 7.36 -27.74 -23.15
N ILE A 462 7.01 -26.59 -22.61
CA ILE A 462 5.69 -25.99 -22.81
C ILE A 462 5.57 -25.52 -24.26
N ALA A 463 4.57 -26.07 -24.96
CA ALA A 463 4.24 -25.63 -26.30
C ALA A 463 3.71 -24.19 -26.27
N THR A 464 4.03 -23.41 -27.29
CA THR A 464 3.52 -22.05 -27.44
C THR A 464 2.00 -22.10 -27.65
N PRO A 465 1.18 -21.47 -26.80
CA PRO A 465 -0.26 -21.41 -27.00
C PRO A 465 -0.62 -20.47 -28.14
N ASP A 466 -1.82 -20.62 -28.70
CA ASP A 466 -2.37 -19.64 -29.63
C ASP A 466 -2.74 -18.36 -28.85
N LEU A 467 -1.96 -17.30 -29.05
CA LEU A 467 -2.12 -15.98 -28.41
C LEU A 467 -2.85 -14.95 -29.30
N SER A 468 -3.40 -15.39 -30.45
CA SER A 468 -4.14 -14.52 -31.38
C SER A 468 -5.45 -14.02 -30.78
N HIS A 469 -6.06 -14.81 -29.89
CA HIS A 469 -7.36 -14.50 -29.30
C HIS A 469 -7.39 -13.12 -28.64
N PRO A 470 -8.41 -12.26 -28.89
CA PRO A 470 -8.52 -10.92 -28.30
C PRO A 470 -8.46 -10.89 -26.78
N GLY A 471 -8.84 -12.01 -26.15
CA GLY A 471 -8.70 -12.23 -24.71
C GLY A 471 -7.28 -12.00 -24.18
N TYR A 472 -6.21 -12.15 -24.97
CA TYR A 472 -4.84 -11.84 -24.56
C TYR A 472 -4.43 -10.38 -24.75
N GLY A 473 -5.40 -9.47 -24.90
CA GLY A 473 -5.17 -8.03 -25.04
C GLY A 473 -4.59 -7.33 -23.80
N SER A 474 -4.34 -8.04 -22.70
CA SER A 474 -3.69 -7.50 -21.50
C SER A 474 -2.52 -8.35 -21.03
N ILE A 475 -1.47 -7.70 -20.54
CA ILE A 475 -0.24 -8.36 -20.10
C ILE A 475 -0.50 -9.30 -18.93
N MET A 476 -1.46 -8.97 -18.08
CA MET A 476 -1.92 -9.84 -16.99
C MET A 476 -2.43 -11.19 -17.52
N LYS A 477 -3.21 -11.20 -18.61
CA LYS A 477 -3.74 -12.46 -19.17
C LYS A 477 -2.64 -13.28 -19.85
N VAL A 478 -1.65 -12.63 -20.46
CA VAL A 478 -0.45 -13.32 -20.99
C VAL A 478 0.36 -13.97 -19.87
N GLN A 479 0.61 -13.24 -18.77
CA GLN A 479 1.32 -13.77 -17.60
C GLN A 479 0.54 -14.89 -16.90
N LEU A 480 -0.79 -14.74 -16.79
CA LEU A 480 -1.66 -15.78 -16.23
C LEU A 480 -1.57 -17.06 -17.06
N ALA A 481 -1.60 -16.97 -18.39
CA ALA A 481 -1.45 -18.13 -19.27
C ALA A 481 -0.08 -18.81 -19.07
N ALA A 482 1.01 -18.05 -18.97
CA ALA A 482 2.34 -18.59 -18.71
C ALA A 482 2.42 -19.30 -17.35
N LEU A 483 1.87 -18.70 -16.29
CA LEU A 483 1.83 -19.31 -14.96
C LEU A 483 1.00 -20.61 -14.96
N VAL A 484 -0.18 -20.59 -15.58
CA VAL A 484 -1.05 -21.77 -15.64
C VAL A 484 -0.39 -22.90 -16.44
N ALA A 485 0.27 -22.58 -17.56
CA ALA A 485 1.02 -23.58 -18.34
C ALA A 485 2.10 -24.26 -17.50
N LEU A 486 2.86 -23.49 -16.69
CA LEU A 486 3.83 -24.05 -15.74
C LEU A 486 3.14 -24.94 -14.70
N LEU A 487 2.09 -24.46 -14.05
CA LEU A 487 1.39 -25.22 -13.00
C LEU A 487 0.83 -26.56 -13.53
N GLN A 488 0.43 -26.62 -14.80
CA GLN A 488 -0.02 -27.86 -15.44
C GLN A 488 1.11 -28.86 -15.74
N GLU A 489 2.34 -28.41 -15.92
CA GLU A 489 3.53 -29.29 -15.96
C GLU A 489 4.01 -29.71 -14.55
N GLY A 490 3.40 -29.14 -13.51
CA GLY A 490 3.69 -29.43 -12.11
C GLY A 490 3.21 -30.81 -11.66
N PRO A 491 3.59 -31.25 -10.45
CA PRO A 491 3.25 -32.57 -9.92
C PRO A 491 1.76 -32.79 -9.63
N ARG A 492 0.93 -31.72 -9.64
CA ARG A 492 -0.53 -31.82 -9.53
C ARG A 492 -1.19 -30.96 -10.61
N PRO A 493 -1.23 -31.44 -11.87
CA PRO A 493 -1.99 -30.76 -12.90
C PRO A 493 -3.47 -30.66 -12.47
N ALA A 494 -4.10 -29.54 -12.79
CA ALA A 494 -5.54 -29.40 -12.62
C ALA A 494 -6.21 -30.23 -13.73
N SER A 495 -6.85 -31.34 -13.34
CA SER A 495 -7.63 -32.18 -14.23
C SER A 495 -9.12 -32.10 -13.88
N SER A 496 -9.95 -31.74 -14.86
CA SER A 496 -11.41 -31.94 -14.80
C SER A 496 -11.79 -33.06 -15.77
N THR A 497 -12.72 -33.93 -15.37
CA THR A 497 -13.08 -35.10 -16.19
C THR A 497 -14.06 -34.79 -17.32
N ASN A 498 -14.66 -33.59 -17.39
CA ASN A 498 -15.76 -33.31 -18.33
C ASN A 498 -15.94 -31.84 -18.80
N VAL A 499 -15.09 -30.88 -18.41
CA VAL A 499 -15.24 -29.46 -18.79
C VAL A 499 -13.86 -28.84 -19.08
N GLU A 500 -13.75 -28.12 -20.21
CA GLU A 500 -12.57 -27.31 -20.53
C GLU A 500 -12.43 -26.19 -19.48
N MET A 501 -11.33 -26.21 -18.71
CA MET A 501 -11.09 -25.25 -17.63
C MET A 501 -10.48 -23.97 -18.20
N THR A 502 -10.95 -22.82 -17.72
CA THR A 502 -10.30 -21.53 -18.01
C THR A 502 -8.97 -21.40 -17.25
N HIS A 503 -8.13 -20.43 -17.64
CA HIS A 503 -6.91 -20.16 -16.88
C HIS A 503 -7.22 -19.74 -15.44
N GLU A 504 -8.27 -18.94 -15.24
CA GLU A 504 -8.76 -18.55 -13.92
C GLU A 504 -9.24 -19.75 -13.10
N ASP A 505 -9.93 -20.75 -13.69
CA ASP A 505 -10.32 -21.99 -13.00
C ASP A 505 -9.10 -22.75 -12.46
N VAL A 506 -8.08 -22.90 -13.30
CA VAL A 506 -6.86 -23.64 -12.93
C VAL A 506 -6.14 -22.94 -11.79
N LEU A 507 -5.95 -21.62 -11.89
CA LEU A 507 -5.28 -20.86 -10.83
C LEU A 507 -6.10 -20.86 -9.53
N LEU A 508 -7.42 -20.73 -9.62
CA LEU A 508 -8.29 -20.77 -8.44
C LEU A 508 -8.27 -22.13 -7.74
N LEU A 509 -8.14 -23.23 -8.48
CA LEU A 509 -8.00 -24.57 -7.89
C LEU A 509 -6.69 -24.68 -7.07
N HIS A 510 -5.60 -24.10 -7.58
CA HIS A 510 -4.34 -24.05 -6.85
C HIS A 510 -4.45 -23.19 -5.58
N GLU A 511 -5.17 -22.07 -5.63
CA GLU A 511 -5.46 -21.26 -4.45
C GLU A 511 -6.32 -21.99 -3.42
N LYS A 512 -7.38 -22.70 -3.84
CA LYS A 512 -8.20 -23.52 -2.92
C LYS A 512 -7.38 -24.59 -2.19
N ASN A 513 -6.48 -25.26 -2.91
CA ASN A 513 -5.55 -26.21 -2.30
C ASN A 513 -4.66 -25.54 -1.23
N TYR A 514 -4.25 -24.29 -1.48
CA TYR A 514 -3.49 -23.52 -0.50
C TYR A 514 -4.33 -23.18 0.73
N TRP A 515 -5.57 -22.74 0.54
CA TRP A 515 -6.49 -22.44 1.64
C TRP A 515 -6.71 -23.65 2.53
N TRP A 516 -6.99 -24.81 1.93
CA TRP A 516 -7.17 -26.06 2.66
C TRP A 516 -5.93 -26.43 3.50
N THR A 517 -4.75 -26.33 2.90
CA THR A 517 -3.49 -26.71 3.57
C THR A 517 -3.14 -25.76 4.71
N SER A 518 -3.27 -24.45 4.48
CA SER A 518 -2.94 -23.41 5.47
C SER A 518 -3.97 -23.30 6.60
N ALA A 519 -5.22 -23.65 6.34
CA ALA A 519 -6.31 -23.62 7.32
C ALA A 519 -6.49 -24.94 8.08
N ALA A 520 -5.60 -25.93 7.92
CA ALA A 520 -5.76 -27.26 8.52
C ALA A 520 -6.01 -27.20 10.05
N ALA A 521 -5.35 -26.27 10.74
CA ALA A 521 -5.52 -26.05 12.18
C ALA A 521 -6.87 -25.42 12.57
N LEU A 522 -7.59 -24.82 11.63
CA LEU A 522 -8.91 -24.22 11.86
C LEU A 522 -10.02 -25.27 11.90
N GLY A 523 -9.81 -26.46 11.32
CA GLY A 523 -10.81 -27.54 11.32
C GLY A 523 -12.10 -27.22 10.55
N LEU A 524 -12.05 -26.29 9.59
CA LEU A 524 -13.19 -25.85 8.79
C LEU A 524 -13.29 -26.64 7.47
N ALA A 525 -14.52 -26.80 6.97
CA ALA A 525 -14.77 -27.39 5.66
C ALA A 525 -14.28 -26.48 4.51
N GLU A 526 -13.89 -27.07 3.37
CA GLU A 526 -13.42 -26.34 2.17
C GLU A 526 -14.39 -25.25 1.74
N ASP A 527 -15.67 -25.58 1.76
CA ASP A 527 -16.74 -24.69 1.34
C ASP A 527 -16.84 -23.46 2.25
N THR A 528 -16.63 -23.63 3.56
CA THR A 528 -16.59 -22.55 4.54
C THR A 528 -15.38 -21.64 4.31
N LEU A 529 -14.21 -22.22 4.02
CA LEU A 529 -13.01 -21.45 3.69
C LEU A 529 -13.21 -20.61 2.41
N CYS A 530 -13.79 -21.22 1.38
CA CYS A 530 -14.14 -20.51 0.13
C CYS A 530 -15.13 -19.37 0.40
N ASN A 531 -16.15 -19.58 1.25
CA ASN A 531 -17.09 -18.53 1.63
C ASN A 531 -16.39 -17.37 2.34
N ALA A 532 -15.50 -17.69 3.29
CA ALA A 532 -14.75 -16.70 4.04
C ALA A 532 -13.87 -15.84 3.11
N VAL A 533 -13.10 -16.45 2.20
CA VAL A 533 -12.27 -15.71 1.23
C VAL A 533 -13.12 -14.89 0.26
N THR A 534 -14.26 -15.42 -0.20
CA THR A 534 -15.18 -14.69 -1.09
C THR A 534 -15.72 -13.43 -0.42
N VAL A 535 -16.22 -13.56 0.81
CA VAL A 535 -16.78 -12.43 1.56
C VAL A 535 -15.69 -11.43 1.97
N ALA A 536 -14.51 -11.91 2.37
CA ALA A 536 -13.36 -11.08 2.70
C ALA A 536 -12.87 -10.25 1.49
N THR A 537 -12.80 -10.88 0.32
CA THR A 537 -12.45 -10.22 -0.96
C THR A 537 -13.44 -9.10 -1.29
N LEU A 538 -14.72 -9.40 -1.12
CA LEU A 538 -15.81 -8.51 -1.50
C LEU A 538 -16.01 -7.33 -0.53
N LEU A 539 -16.13 -7.59 0.77
CA LEU A 539 -16.49 -6.58 1.77
C LEU A 539 -15.26 -5.94 2.43
N GLY A 540 -14.17 -6.69 2.59
CA GLY A 540 -13.06 -6.28 3.46
C GLY A 540 -13.47 -6.11 4.93
N ALA A 541 -12.55 -5.58 5.72
CA ALA A 541 -12.78 -5.14 7.09
C ALA A 541 -11.76 -4.04 7.46
N ALA A 542 -12.20 -3.02 8.18
CA ALA A 542 -11.37 -1.91 8.64
C ALA A 542 -10.49 -2.28 9.82
N ASP A 543 -10.99 -3.13 10.69
CA ASP A 543 -10.34 -3.56 11.93
C ASP A 543 -10.85 -4.96 12.31
N ILE A 544 -10.30 -5.49 13.40
CA ILE A 544 -10.64 -6.83 13.89
C ILE A 544 -12.11 -6.95 14.33
N GLU A 545 -12.75 -5.87 14.79
CA GLU A 545 -14.15 -5.91 15.24
C GLU A 545 -15.09 -6.02 14.05
N GLU A 546 -14.88 -5.20 13.01
CA GLU A 546 -15.61 -5.29 11.76
C GLU A 546 -15.35 -6.64 11.08
N ALA A 547 -14.12 -7.15 11.13
CA ALA A 547 -13.75 -8.46 10.61
C ALA A 547 -14.55 -9.60 11.25
N VAL A 548 -14.59 -9.65 12.58
CA VAL A 548 -15.40 -10.64 13.31
C VAL A 548 -16.87 -10.48 12.95
N ALA A 549 -17.39 -9.25 12.87
CA ALA A 549 -18.78 -8.99 12.50
C ALA A 549 -19.11 -9.48 11.08
N VAL A 550 -18.21 -9.30 10.11
CA VAL A 550 -18.36 -9.81 8.75
C VAL A 550 -18.35 -11.34 8.74
N LEU A 551 -17.35 -11.96 9.40
CA LEU A 551 -17.17 -13.41 9.41
C LEU A 551 -18.33 -14.14 10.11
N ALA A 552 -18.90 -13.56 11.16
CA ALA A 552 -20.07 -14.10 11.86
C ALA A 552 -21.31 -14.25 10.95
N ARG A 553 -21.34 -13.62 9.77
CA ARG A 553 -22.47 -13.70 8.82
C ARG A 553 -22.22 -14.68 7.67
N VAL A 554 -20.99 -15.18 7.55
CA VAL A 554 -20.57 -16.11 6.50
C VAL A 554 -21.18 -17.49 6.74
N PRO A 555 -21.84 -18.10 5.73
CA PRO A 555 -22.32 -19.48 5.85
C PRO A 555 -21.20 -20.46 6.20
N GLY A 556 -21.40 -21.25 7.26
CA GLY A 556 -20.40 -22.15 7.84
C GLY A 556 -19.62 -21.55 9.02
N LEU A 557 -19.71 -20.24 9.24
CA LEU A 557 -19.10 -19.53 10.39
C LEU A 557 -20.11 -18.93 11.37
N ARG A 558 -21.40 -18.92 11.04
CA ARG A 558 -22.46 -18.24 11.83
C ARG A 558 -22.57 -18.70 13.29
N ASP A 559 -22.31 -19.98 13.53
CA ASP A 559 -22.42 -20.60 14.86
C ASP A 559 -21.05 -20.74 15.55
N GLN A 560 -19.99 -20.16 14.98
CA GLN A 560 -18.65 -20.21 15.55
C GLN A 560 -18.49 -19.13 16.63
N ASP A 561 -17.71 -19.44 17.66
CA ASP A 561 -17.37 -18.47 18.69
C ASP A 561 -16.40 -17.39 18.19
N GLU A 562 -16.31 -16.28 18.93
CA GLU A 562 -15.46 -15.15 18.57
C GLU A 562 -13.98 -15.54 18.43
N ASN A 563 -13.49 -16.48 19.23
CA ASN A 563 -12.10 -16.92 19.17
C ASN A 563 -11.81 -17.65 17.84
N GLN A 564 -12.73 -18.48 17.38
CA GLN A 564 -12.62 -19.11 16.07
C GLN A 564 -12.71 -18.09 14.94
N LEU A 565 -13.60 -17.09 15.03
CA LEU A 565 -13.68 -16.00 14.04
C LEU A 565 -12.39 -15.18 13.99
N ARG A 566 -11.77 -14.88 15.15
CA ARG A 566 -10.46 -14.21 15.21
C ARG A 566 -9.35 -15.05 14.57
N LYS A 567 -9.33 -16.37 14.78
CA LYS A 567 -8.37 -17.25 14.09
C LYS A 567 -8.58 -17.27 12.57
N VAL A 568 -9.83 -17.23 12.10
CA VAL A 568 -10.14 -17.09 10.66
C VAL A 568 -9.67 -15.73 10.14
N SER A 569 -9.87 -14.65 10.90
CA SER A 569 -9.35 -13.32 10.59
C SER A 569 -7.83 -13.33 10.43
N GLU A 570 -7.12 -13.89 11.41
CA GLU A 570 -5.65 -14.02 11.38
C GLU A 570 -5.16 -14.86 10.21
N TRP A 571 -5.89 -15.93 9.87
CA TRP A 571 -5.60 -16.73 8.69
C TRP A 571 -5.79 -15.92 7.40
N LEU A 572 -6.90 -15.20 7.24
CA LEU A 572 -7.14 -14.32 6.08
C LEU A 572 -6.08 -13.21 5.98
N HIS A 573 -5.72 -12.59 7.10
CA HIS A 573 -4.64 -11.60 7.18
C HIS A 573 -3.29 -12.21 6.76
N THR A 574 -3.03 -13.47 7.12
CA THR A 574 -1.79 -14.16 6.72
C THR A 574 -1.79 -14.52 5.24
N LEU A 575 -2.94 -14.86 4.67
CA LEU A 575 -3.09 -15.18 3.24
C LEU A 575 -2.97 -13.92 2.37
N TYR A 576 -3.71 -12.89 2.74
CA TYR A 576 -3.83 -11.63 2.02
C TYR A 576 -3.50 -10.52 3.00
N PRO A 577 -2.21 -10.33 3.33
CA PRO A 577 -1.82 -9.23 4.16
C PRO A 577 -2.22 -7.94 3.45
N VAL A 578 -2.89 -7.07 4.18
CA VAL A 578 -2.90 -5.66 3.80
C VAL A 578 -1.44 -5.24 3.80
N SER A 579 -1.02 -4.40 2.86
CA SER A 579 0.38 -3.96 2.73
C SER A 579 0.88 -3.13 3.93
N ASP A 580 0.31 -3.32 5.13
CA ASP A 580 0.28 -2.41 6.27
C ASP A 580 0.48 -3.08 7.64
N GLN A 581 0.85 -4.36 7.74
CA GLN A 581 1.27 -4.91 9.04
C GLN A 581 2.52 -5.77 8.94
N PRO A 582 3.50 -5.61 9.85
CA PRO A 582 4.56 -6.60 10.00
C PRO A 582 3.91 -7.94 10.32
N THR A 583 4.34 -8.99 9.62
CA THR A 583 3.93 -10.36 9.93
C THR A 583 4.05 -10.59 11.43
N ARG A 584 2.98 -11.06 12.07
CA ARG A 584 2.98 -11.45 13.48
C ARG A 584 4.00 -12.58 13.66
N GLY A 585 5.26 -12.23 13.88
CA GLY A 585 6.30 -13.15 14.31
C GLY A 585 5.89 -13.70 15.66
N ALA A 586 5.81 -15.03 15.75
CA ALA A 586 5.48 -15.78 16.96
C ALA A 586 6.33 -15.30 18.16
N SER A 587 5.73 -14.47 19.00
CA SER A 587 6.22 -14.11 20.32
C SER A 587 4.97 -14.04 21.20
N ALA A 588 4.87 -14.99 22.14
CA ALA A 588 3.69 -15.24 22.94
C ALA A 588 3.49 -14.25 24.11
N ASP A 589 4.34 -13.23 24.25
CA ASP A 589 4.30 -12.31 25.39
C ASP A 589 4.34 -10.85 24.91
N ARG A 590 3.16 -10.25 24.73
CA ARG A 590 3.02 -8.79 24.61
C ARG A 590 1.83 -8.34 25.48
N PRO A 591 1.98 -7.33 26.35
CA PRO A 591 0.92 -6.91 27.26
C PRO A 591 -0.26 -6.25 26.51
N PRO A 592 -1.51 -6.40 26.99
CA PRO A 592 -2.69 -5.81 26.39
C PRO A 592 -2.75 -4.31 26.71
N GLY A 593 -2.74 -3.43 25.69
CA GLY A 593 -2.96 -1.99 25.95
C GLY A 593 -2.55 -0.98 24.88
N VAL A 594 -1.86 -1.35 23.79
CA VAL A 594 -1.56 -0.39 22.71
C VAL A 594 -2.51 -0.63 21.54
N SER A 595 -3.43 0.32 21.36
CA SER A 595 -4.41 0.36 20.27
C SER A 595 -3.69 0.40 18.92
N MET A 596 -3.84 -0.66 18.12
CA MET A 596 -3.44 -0.73 16.72
C MET A 596 -4.59 -0.18 15.87
N SER A 597 -4.46 1.05 15.39
CA SER A 597 -5.22 1.60 14.25
C SER A 597 -4.22 2.41 13.41
N ALA A 598 -4.21 2.43 12.07
CA ALA A 598 -5.27 2.18 11.12
C ALA A 598 -4.71 1.54 9.83
N GLY A 599 -5.32 0.43 9.43
CA GLY A 599 -5.10 -0.32 8.18
C GLY A 599 -6.17 -1.41 8.13
N GLN A 600 -6.63 -1.83 6.95
CA GLN A 600 -7.61 -2.91 6.83
C GLN A 600 -7.14 -4.17 7.61
N GLU A 601 -8.06 -4.98 8.12
CA GLU A 601 -7.70 -6.22 8.83
C GLU A 601 -7.15 -7.27 7.85
N TRP A 602 -7.67 -7.35 6.62
CA TRP A 602 -7.15 -8.21 5.56
C TRP A 602 -7.33 -7.58 4.17
N GLY A 603 -6.48 -8.01 3.24
CA GLY A 603 -6.55 -7.65 1.82
C GLY A 603 -7.60 -8.46 1.06
N ALA A 604 -7.68 -8.22 -0.26
CA ALA A 604 -8.47 -9.03 -1.17
C ALA A 604 -7.66 -10.20 -1.74
N LEU A 605 -8.33 -11.20 -2.31
CA LEU A 605 -7.67 -12.18 -3.17
C LEU A 605 -7.03 -11.47 -4.38
N GLU A 606 -5.70 -11.52 -4.44
CA GLU A 606 -4.92 -10.96 -5.55
C GLU A 606 -4.47 -12.05 -6.55
N PRO A 607 -4.29 -11.70 -7.84
CA PRO A 607 -4.62 -10.41 -8.44
C PRO A 607 -6.13 -10.18 -8.49
N ASP A 608 -6.59 -8.92 -8.52
CA ASP A 608 -8.02 -8.54 -8.50
C ASP A 608 -8.88 -9.36 -9.46
N ARG A 609 -8.35 -9.68 -10.65
CA ARG A 609 -9.00 -10.53 -11.66
C ARG A 609 -9.44 -11.89 -11.09
N LEU A 610 -8.59 -12.51 -10.26
CA LEU A 610 -8.88 -13.79 -9.62
C LEU A 610 -9.91 -13.63 -8.49
N GLY A 611 -9.87 -12.51 -7.76
CA GLY A 611 -10.90 -12.14 -6.78
C GLY A 611 -12.28 -11.92 -7.41
N GLU A 612 -12.35 -11.15 -8.49
CA GLU A 612 -13.54 -10.93 -9.32
C GLU A 612 -14.13 -12.26 -9.82
N TYR A 613 -13.26 -13.14 -10.33
CA TYR A 613 -13.62 -14.47 -10.81
C TYR A 613 -14.14 -15.39 -9.69
N LEU A 614 -13.48 -15.42 -8.52
CA LEU A 614 -13.93 -16.17 -7.35
C LEU A 614 -15.35 -15.76 -6.94
N VAL A 615 -15.61 -14.45 -6.83
CA VAL A 615 -16.94 -13.94 -6.48
C VAL A 615 -17.98 -14.38 -7.50
N ALA A 616 -17.69 -14.25 -8.80
CA ALA A 616 -18.59 -14.65 -9.86
C ALA A 616 -18.92 -16.16 -9.84
N VAL A 617 -17.90 -17.02 -9.74
CA VAL A 617 -18.07 -18.47 -9.68
C VAL A 617 -18.84 -18.87 -8.42
N ARG A 618 -18.52 -18.27 -7.28
CA ARG A 618 -19.19 -18.60 -6.03
C ARG A 618 -20.67 -18.21 -6.07
N LEU A 619 -21.01 -17.09 -6.70
CA LEU A 619 -22.41 -16.66 -6.88
C LEU A 619 -23.19 -17.53 -7.85
N ARG A 620 -22.53 -18.05 -8.89
CA ARG A 620 -23.15 -19.01 -9.81
C ARG A 620 -23.52 -20.30 -9.07
N ASP A 621 -22.60 -20.81 -8.25
CA ASP A 621 -22.77 -22.10 -7.60
C ASP A 621 -23.64 -22.01 -6.33
N ARG A 622 -23.52 -20.90 -5.57
CA ARG A 622 -24.20 -20.65 -4.30
C ARG A 622 -24.62 -19.18 -4.15
N PRO A 623 -25.74 -18.76 -4.79
CA PRO A 623 -26.14 -17.36 -4.80
C PRO A 623 -26.45 -16.78 -3.41
N GLN A 624 -26.90 -17.60 -2.45
CA GLN A 624 -27.26 -17.14 -1.10
C GLN A 624 -26.06 -16.84 -0.19
N VAL A 625 -24.82 -17.07 -0.65
CA VAL A 625 -23.62 -16.91 0.18
C VAL A 625 -23.44 -15.49 0.70
N LEU A 626 -23.91 -14.50 -0.06
CA LEU A 626 -23.75 -13.07 0.23
C LEU A 626 -24.96 -12.42 0.90
N ASP A 627 -26.09 -13.12 1.06
CA ASP A 627 -27.34 -12.52 1.58
C ASP A 627 -27.14 -11.93 2.99
N GLY A 628 -26.60 -12.72 3.92
CA GLY A 628 -26.33 -12.28 5.29
C GLY A 628 -25.25 -11.18 5.36
N PRO A 629 -24.08 -11.38 4.73
CA PRO A 629 -23.03 -10.37 4.69
C PRO A 629 -23.47 -9.03 4.08
N LEU A 630 -24.13 -9.02 2.92
CA LEU A 630 -24.58 -7.77 2.27
C LEU A 630 -25.72 -7.09 3.03
N ALA A 631 -26.62 -7.84 3.67
CA ALA A 631 -27.69 -7.25 4.47
C ALA A 631 -27.19 -6.40 5.64
N ALA A 632 -26.02 -6.73 6.19
CA ALA A 632 -25.43 -6.02 7.33
C ALA A 632 -24.20 -5.16 6.98
N ALA A 633 -23.82 -5.12 5.70
CA ALA A 633 -22.67 -4.36 5.25
C ALA A 633 -22.84 -2.85 5.52
N THR A 634 -21.76 -2.20 5.94
CA THR A 634 -21.68 -0.74 6.04
C THR A 634 -21.69 -0.11 4.65
N ASP A 635 -21.94 1.20 4.53
CA ASP A 635 -21.93 1.89 3.24
C ASP A 635 -20.57 1.79 2.54
N LEU A 636 -19.47 1.81 3.31
CA LEU A 636 -18.12 1.61 2.79
C LEU A 636 -17.91 0.19 2.25
N GLN A 637 -18.41 -0.83 2.96
CA GLN A 637 -18.37 -2.22 2.50
C GLN A 637 -19.24 -2.44 1.27
N LEU A 638 -20.44 -1.84 1.21
CA LEU A 638 -21.30 -1.89 0.03
C LEU A 638 -20.64 -1.21 -1.16
N HIS A 639 -20.05 -0.04 -0.97
CA HIS A 639 -19.33 0.69 -2.01
C HIS A 639 -18.21 -0.17 -2.61
N ARG A 640 -17.36 -0.78 -1.76
CA ARG A 640 -16.33 -1.73 -2.18
C ARG A 640 -16.93 -2.95 -2.90
N ALA A 641 -17.99 -3.54 -2.34
CA ALA A 641 -18.63 -4.72 -2.90
C ALA A 641 -19.16 -4.45 -4.33
N PHE A 642 -19.83 -3.32 -4.54
CA PHE A 642 -20.38 -2.96 -5.84
C PHE A 642 -19.29 -2.63 -6.86
N HIS A 643 -18.13 -2.11 -6.45
CA HIS A 643 -16.97 -2.00 -7.33
C HIS A 643 -16.47 -3.38 -7.81
N VAL A 644 -16.33 -4.35 -6.90
CA VAL A 644 -15.91 -5.72 -7.26
C VAL A 644 -16.97 -6.41 -8.13
N LEU A 645 -18.25 -6.26 -7.79
CA LEU A 645 -19.37 -6.84 -8.55
C LEU A 645 -19.51 -6.20 -9.94
N ALA A 646 -19.31 -4.89 -10.08
CA ALA A 646 -19.34 -4.21 -11.37
C ALA A 646 -18.25 -4.75 -12.29
N ARG A 647 -17.04 -4.96 -11.74
CA ARG A 647 -15.89 -5.53 -12.48
C ARG A 647 -16.14 -6.99 -12.87
N ALA A 648 -16.59 -7.82 -11.93
CA ALA A 648 -16.95 -9.20 -12.20
C ALA A 648 -18.12 -9.31 -13.20
N GLY A 649 -19.06 -8.38 -13.14
CA GLY A 649 -20.23 -8.29 -14.02
C GLY A 649 -19.91 -7.93 -15.48
N VAL A 650 -18.67 -7.57 -15.82
CA VAL A 650 -18.25 -7.42 -17.22
C VAL A 650 -18.30 -8.78 -17.93
N ASP A 651 -17.74 -9.82 -17.28
CA ASP A 651 -17.57 -11.15 -17.86
C ASP A 651 -18.56 -12.21 -17.31
N HIS A 652 -19.30 -11.91 -16.22
CA HIS A 652 -20.09 -12.93 -15.50
C HIS A 652 -21.52 -12.50 -15.14
N ASP A 653 -22.50 -13.22 -15.68
CA ASP A 653 -23.94 -12.99 -15.43
C ASP A 653 -24.37 -13.25 -13.98
N SER A 654 -23.64 -14.08 -13.22
CA SER A 654 -23.93 -14.33 -11.81
C SER A 654 -23.78 -13.08 -10.95
N ALA A 655 -22.73 -12.28 -11.20
CA ALA A 655 -22.52 -11.00 -10.54
C ALA A 655 -23.60 -9.97 -10.95
N ARG A 656 -23.94 -9.92 -12.25
CA ARG A 656 -25.04 -9.10 -12.78
C ARG A 656 -26.37 -9.40 -12.09
N THR A 657 -26.71 -10.68 -11.99
CA THR A 657 -27.95 -11.15 -11.36
C THR A 657 -28.04 -10.71 -9.89
N LEU A 658 -26.96 -10.85 -9.13
CA LEU A 658 -26.94 -10.39 -7.75
C LEU A 658 -27.09 -8.88 -7.64
N MET A 659 -26.33 -8.10 -8.42
CA MET A 659 -26.43 -6.63 -8.42
C MET A 659 -27.88 -6.21 -8.68
N ARG A 660 -28.51 -6.74 -9.73
CA ARG A 660 -29.91 -6.47 -10.06
C ARG A 660 -30.85 -6.78 -8.90
N ALA A 661 -30.70 -7.94 -8.26
CA ALA A 661 -31.53 -8.34 -7.13
C ALA A 661 -31.37 -7.39 -5.93
N GLN A 662 -30.13 -7.01 -5.60
CA GLN A 662 -29.84 -6.13 -4.46
C GLN A 662 -30.37 -4.70 -4.70
N VAL A 663 -30.06 -4.09 -5.86
CA VAL A 663 -30.49 -2.72 -6.16
C VAL A 663 -32.01 -2.61 -6.26
N THR A 664 -32.65 -3.56 -6.94
CA THR A 664 -34.11 -3.50 -7.14
C THR A 664 -34.90 -3.88 -5.90
N GLY A 665 -34.33 -4.67 -4.98
CA GLY A 665 -34.96 -5.07 -3.73
C GLY A 665 -34.72 -4.09 -2.57
N GLN A 666 -33.66 -3.27 -2.61
CA GLN A 666 -33.25 -2.40 -1.50
C GLN A 666 -32.81 -1.00 -1.97
N LEU A 667 -33.55 -0.40 -2.92
CA LEU A 667 -33.19 0.88 -3.54
C LEU A 667 -32.91 2.00 -2.52
N ALA A 668 -33.68 2.09 -1.44
CA ALA A 668 -33.50 3.11 -0.40
C ALA A 668 -32.12 3.07 0.26
N ARG A 669 -31.58 1.86 0.48
CA ARG A 669 -30.28 1.65 1.12
C ARG A 669 -29.14 1.64 0.12
N ILE A 670 -29.33 0.97 -1.03
CA ILE A 670 -28.26 0.66 -1.98
C ILE A 670 -28.16 1.69 -3.11
N GLY A 671 -29.25 2.37 -3.44
CA GLY A 671 -29.31 3.34 -4.54
C GLY A 671 -28.23 4.44 -4.48
N PRO A 672 -28.04 5.11 -3.33
CA PRO A 672 -26.97 6.10 -3.16
C PRO A 672 -25.57 5.56 -3.46
N VAL A 673 -25.27 4.37 -2.93
CA VAL A 673 -23.97 3.71 -3.13
C VAL A 673 -23.76 3.35 -4.61
N VAL A 674 -24.79 2.83 -5.27
CA VAL A 674 -24.71 2.45 -6.69
C VAL A 674 -24.57 3.67 -7.58
N LEU A 675 -25.23 4.78 -7.26
CA LEU A 675 -25.07 6.02 -7.99
C LEU A 675 -23.62 6.53 -7.91
N ALA A 676 -22.98 6.42 -6.73
CA ALA A 676 -21.55 6.70 -6.59
C ALA A 676 -20.70 5.78 -7.48
N VAL A 677 -20.91 4.46 -7.41
CA VAL A 677 -20.15 3.47 -8.21
C VAL A 677 -20.33 3.68 -9.71
N ILE A 678 -21.52 4.08 -10.18
CA ILE A 678 -21.78 4.43 -11.59
C ILE A 678 -20.85 5.56 -12.08
N MET A 679 -20.53 6.52 -11.21
CA MET A 679 -19.68 7.67 -11.56
C MET A 679 -18.17 7.35 -11.52
N GLU A 680 -17.80 6.19 -10.97
CA GLU A 680 -16.43 5.79 -10.67
C GLU A 680 -15.97 4.56 -11.48
N THR A 681 -16.90 3.79 -12.03
CA THR A 681 -16.57 2.57 -12.80
C THR A 681 -16.27 2.85 -14.27
N GLU A 682 -15.53 1.92 -14.90
CA GLU A 682 -15.17 1.95 -16.32
C GLU A 682 -16.37 1.64 -17.23
N GLU A 683 -17.21 0.67 -16.84
CA GLU A 683 -18.38 0.23 -17.60
C GLU A 683 -19.68 0.35 -16.79
N PRO A 684 -20.28 1.56 -16.71
CA PRO A 684 -21.45 1.80 -15.85
C PRO A 684 -22.78 1.34 -16.46
N ALA A 685 -22.81 0.97 -17.75
CA ALA A 685 -24.04 0.75 -18.51
C ALA A 685 -25.01 -0.23 -17.82
N TYR A 686 -24.50 -1.36 -17.33
CA TYR A 686 -25.35 -2.35 -16.66
C TYR A 686 -25.94 -1.83 -15.34
N LEU A 687 -25.15 -1.11 -14.53
CA LEU A 687 -25.65 -0.52 -13.28
C LEU A 687 -26.69 0.56 -13.54
N ILE A 688 -26.54 1.33 -14.63
CA ILE A 688 -27.53 2.32 -15.06
C ILE A 688 -28.85 1.64 -15.42
N GLU A 689 -28.83 0.57 -16.21
CA GLU A 689 -30.03 -0.21 -16.55
C GLU A 689 -30.73 -0.75 -15.30
N VAL A 690 -29.95 -1.29 -14.35
CA VAL A 690 -30.47 -1.79 -13.08
C VAL A 690 -31.09 -0.68 -12.23
N MET A 691 -30.48 0.51 -12.19
CA MET A 691 -31.04 1.68 -11.51
C MET A 691 -32.34 2.14 -12.18
N GLU A 692 -32.42 2.19 -13.50
CA GLU A 692 -33.65 2.54 -14.23
C GLU A 692 -34.80 1.60 -13.86
N GLU A 693 -34.53 0.30 -13.81
CA GLU A 693 -35.50 -0.72 -13.38
C GLU A 693 -35.90 -0.56 -11.91
N ALA A 694 -34.94 -0.32 -11.01
CA ALA A 694 -35.21 -0.16 -9.58
C ALA A 694 -36.09 1.07 -9.31
N ILE A 695 -35.77 2.21 -9.94
CA ILE A 695 -36.60 3.43 -9.85
C ILE A 695 -37.99 3.15 -10.45
N ALA A 696 -38.10 2.30 -11.48
CA ALA A 696 -39.39 1.92 -12.05
C ALA A 696 -40.26 1.09 -11.11
N ARG A 697 -39.65 0.21 -10.31
CA ARG A 697 -40.36 -0.55 -9.28
C ARG A 697 -40.76 0.29 -8.07
N ALA A 698 -39.97 1.32 -7.74
CA ALA A 698 -40.22 2.22 -6.62
C ALA A 698 -41.20 3.36 -6.94
N ALA A 699 -41.98 3.27 -8.03
CA ALA A 699 -42.81 4.39 -8.52
C ALA A 699 -43.83 4.90 -7.49
N ASP A 700 -44.33 4.02 -6.62
CA ASP A 700 -45.31 4.36 -5.58
C ASP A 700 -44.64 4.63 -4.20
N ASP A 701 -43.30 4.54 -4.10
CA ASP A 701 -42.54 4.80 -2.88
C ASP A 701 -41.81 6.15 -2.98
N ALA A 702 -42.56 7.22 -2.73
CA ALA A 702 -42.04 8.56 -2.85
C ALA A 702 -40.95 8.91 -1.81
N GLN A 703 -40.95 8.27 -0.64
CA GLN A 703 -39.91 8.51 0.38
C GLN A 703 -38.55 7.99 -0.10
N THR A 704 -38.52 6.79 -0.68
CA THR A 704 -37.31 6.22 -1.28
C THR A 704 -36.80 7.07 -2.43
N LEU A 705 -37.69 7.52 -3.33
CA LEU A 705 -37.33 8.38 -4.45
C LEU A 705 -36.82 9.76 -4.01
N ALA A 706 -37.42 10.36 -2.98
CA ALA A 706 -36.98 11.63 -2.43
C ALA A 706 -35.59 11.51 -1.80
N SER A 707 -35.37 10.44 -1.02
CA SER A 707 -34.06 10.18 -0.41
C SER A 707 -32.97 9.94 -1.47
N LEU A 708 -33.31 9.26 -2.57
CA LEU A 708 -32.37 9.06 -3.69
C LEU A 708 -32.09 10.35 -4.45
N ALA A 709 -33.06 11.26 -4.56
CA ALA A 709 -32.92 12.52 -5.27
C ALA A 709 -31.77 13.38 -4.71
N ASP A 710 -31.56 13.35 -3.39
CA ASP A 710 -30.52 14.10 -2.69
C ASP A 710 -29.08 13.66 -3.05
N TRP A 711 -28.92 12.49 -3.68
CA TRP A 711 -27.62 11.94 -4.07
C TRP A 711 -27.24 12.22 -5.53
N PHE A 712 -28.14 12.76 -6.35
CA PHE A 712 -27.77 13.16 -7.70
C PHE A 712 -26.79 14.33 -7.67
N PRO A 713 -25.77 14.32 -8.55
CA PRO A 713 -24.79 15.39 -8.56
C PRO A 713 -25.42 16.69 -9.05
N VAL A 714 -25.12 17.80 -8.35
CA VAL A 714 -25.59 19.15 -8.71
C VAL A 714 -25.20 19.54 -10.15
N GLN A 715 -24.06 19.01 -10.61
CA GLN A 715 -23.54 19.16 -11.97
C GLN A 715 -23.54 17.80 -12.69
N ALA A 716 -23.92 17.80 -13.96
CA ALA A 716 -23.89 16.59 -14.78
C ALA A 716 -22.45 16.02 -14.87
N PRO A 717 -22.29 14.69 -15.00
CA PRO A 717 -21.03 14.10 -15.40
C PRO A 717 -20.48 14.73 -16.67
N ALA A 718 -19.16 14.69 -16.84
CA ALA A 718 -18.54 15.37 -17.95
C ALA A 718 -18.37 14.51 -19.20
N VAL A 719 -18.25 13.19 -19.01
CA VAL A 719 -18.33 12.22 -20.09
C VAL A 719 -19.75 12.31 -20.69
N PRO A 720 -19.94 12.81 -21.91
CA PRO A 720 -21.27 13.22 -22.39
C PRO A 720 -22.32 12.09 -22.39
N VAL A 721 -21.88 10.85 -22.68
CA VAL A 721 -22.75 9.67 -22.65
C VAL A 721 -23.20 9.33 -21.22
N LEU A 722 -22.26 9.32 -20.27
CA LEU A 722 -22.58 9.09 -18.85
C LEU A 722 -23.43 10.24 -18.29
N ALA A 723 -23.16 11.47 -18.73
CA ALA A 723 -23.89 12.67 -18.36
C ALA A 723 -25.38 12.56 -18.72
N GLU A 724 -25.66 12.17 -19.97
CA GLU A 724 -27.00 11.91 -20.47
C GLU A 724 -27.69 10.83 -19.64
N GLN A 725 -27.01 9.73 -19.33
CA GLN A 725 -27.59 8.62 -18.59
C GLN A 725 -27.91 8.98 -17.13
N VAL A 726 -27.00 9.66 -16.42
CA VAL A 726 -27.21 10.08 -15.02
C VAL A 726 -28.29 11.15 -14.91
N THR A 727 -28.29 12.15 -15.81
CA THR A 727 -29.33 13.19 -15.82
C THR A 727 -30.68 12.65 -16.28
N ARG A 728 -30.71 11.58 -17.10
CA ARG A 728 -31.93 10.83 -17.43
C ARG A 728 -32.52 10.12 -16.20
N LEU A 729 -31.67 9.48 -15.38
CA LEU A 729 -32.07 8.88 -14.11
C LEU A 729 -32.65 9.94 -13.16
N GLU A 730 -31.94 11.06 -12.99
CA GLU A 730 -32.35 12.19 -12.14
C GLU A 730 -33.73 12.73 -12.55
N ARG A 731 -33.89 13.03 -13.85
CA ARG A 731 -35.17 13.47 -14.42
C ARG A 731 -36.29 12.47 -14.11
N THR A 732 -36.02 11.18 -14.28
CA THR A 732 -37.02 10.12 -14.06
C THR A 732 -37.47 10.06 -12.60
N VAL A 733 -36.55 10.25 -11.65
CA VAL A 733 -36.86 10.32 -10.20
C VAL A 733 -37.80 11.49 -9.92
N TYR A 734 -37.47 12.70 -10.36
CA TYR A 734 -38.31 13.87 -10.10
C TYR A 734 -39.67 13.82 -10.81
N GLN A 735 -39.74 13.25 -12.03
CA GLN A 735 -41.01 13.03 -12.72
C GLN A 735 -41.94 12.10 -11.92
N ARG A 736 -41.39 11.03 -11.32
CA ARG A 736 -42.18 10.10 -10.50
C ARG A 736 -42.62 10.72 -9.18
N LEU A 737 -41.74 11.47 -8.51
CA LEU A 737 -42.10 12.22 -7.30
C LEU A 737 -43.26 13.20 -7.56
N LEU A 738 -43.20 13.94 -8.68
CA LEU A 738 -44.27 14.85 -9.07
C LEU A 738 -45.59 14.10 -9.37
N ALA A 739 -45.52 12.97 -10.08
CA ALA A 739 -46.68 12.12 -10.36
C ALA A 739 -47.29 11.51 -9.08
N GLY A 740 -46.46 11.24 -8.06
CA GLY A 740 -46.87 10.80 -6.73
C GLY A 740 -47.43 11.90 -5.82
N GLY A 741 -47.59 13.14 -6.32
CA GLY A 741 -48.20 14.25 -5.57
C GLY A 741 -47.22 15.16 -4.81
N HIS A 742 -45.90 14.96 -4.95
CA HIS A 742 -44.89 15.82 -4.32
C HIS A 742 -44.64 17.08 -5.14
N THR A 743 -45.53 18.07 -5.07
CA THR A 743 -45.44 19.29 -5.88
C THR A 743 -44.22 20.17 -5.57
N ALA A 744 -43.63 20.06 -4.37
CA ALA A 744 -42.44 20.80 -3.97
C ALA A 744 -41.18 20.50 -4.81
N VAL A 745 -41.17 19.43 -5.62
CA VAL A 745 -40.00 19.07 -6.46
C VAL A 745 -40.01 19.70 -7.84
N ARG A 746 -41.01 20.52 -8.20
CA ARG A 746 -41.15 21.11 -9.55
C ARG A 746 -39.91 21.92 -9.98
N GLU A 747 -39.32 22.69 -9.07
CA GLU A 747 -38.10 23.46 -9.35
C GLU A 747 -36.91 22.53 -9.64
N ASN A 748 -36.75 21.49 -8.83
CA ASN A 748 -35.71 20.48 -9.02
C ASN A 748 -35.90 19.73 -10.34
N LEU A 749 -37.14 19.38 -10.70
CA LEU A 749 -37.47 18.76 -11.98
C LEU A 749 -37.10 19.66 -13.17
N ALA A 750 -37.41 20.96 -13.10
CA ALA A 750 -37.04 21.91 -14.13
C ALA A 750 -35.51 22.02 -14.29
N GLY A 751 -34.78 22.02 -13.17
CA GLY A 751 -33.33 21.96 -13.15
C GLY A 751 -32.75 20.69 -13.78
N ALA A 752 -33.30 19.53 -13.45
CA ALA A 752 -32.89 18.23 -14.01
C ALA A 752 -33.18 18.14 -15.52
N LEU A 753 -34.35 18.62 -15.98
CA LEU A 753 -34.70 18.67 -17.40
C LEU A 753 -33.73 19.56 -18.19
N ARG A 754 -33.36 20.72 -17.64
CA ARG A 754 -32.36 21.62 -18.26
C ARG A 754 -31.01 20.91 -18.42
N ARG A 755 -30.50 20.28 -17.35
CA ARG A 755 -29.23 19.54 -17.41
C ARG A 755 -29.28 18.40 -18.45
N TYR A 756 -30.38 17.66 -18.48
CA TYR A 756 -30.57 16.57 -19.45
C TYR A 756 -30.61 17.09 -20.90
N ALA A 757 -31.30 18.20 -21.16
CA ALA A 757 -31.32 18.84 -22.48
C ALA A 757 -29.93 19.31 -22.92
N GLU A 758 -29.14 19.90 -22.02
CA GLU A 758 -27.75 20.30 -22.28
C GLU A 758 -26.88 19.08 -22.67
N CYS A 759 -27.04 17.95 -21.98
CA CYS A 759 -26.34 16.71 -22.29
C CYS A 759 -26.74 16.14 -23.68
N LEU A 760 -28.04 16.13 -23.99
CA LEU A 760 -28.54 15.69 -25.31
C LEU A 760 -27.99 16.57 -26.44
N PHE A 761 -27.91 17.88 -26.21
CA PHE A 761 -27.33 18.82 -27.18
C PHE A 761 -25.85 18.54 -27.41
N ALA A 762 -25.07 18.32 -26.33
CA ALA A 762 -23.65 17.98 -26.42
C ALA A 762 -23.39 16.66 -27.20
N LEU A 763 -24.34 15.72 -27.17
CA LEU A 763 -24.33 14.48 -27.96
C LEU A 763 -24.84 14.64 -29.40
N GLY A 764 -25.17 15.86 -29.84
CA GLY A 764 -25.71 16.14 -31.18
C GLY A 764 -27.19 15.79 -31.37
N ARG A 765 -27.90 15.36 -30.32
CA ARG A 765 -29.34 15.01 -30.32
C ARG A 765 -30.23 16.24 -30.18
N THR A 766 -30.01 17.23 -31.05
CA THR A 766 -30.57 18.59 -30.96
C THR A 766 -32.10 18.64 -30.90
N ASN A 767 -32.79 17.82 -31.71
CA ASN A 767 -34.26 17.80 -31.72
C ASN A 767 -34.86 17.29 -30.39
N GLU A 768 -34.21 16.29 -29.78
CA GLU A 768 -34.62 15.77 -28.48
C GLU A 768 -34.32 16.78 -27.37
N ALA A 769 -33.14 17.40 -27.41
CA ALA A 769 -32.75 18.46 -26.49
C ALA A 769 -33.76 19.62 -26.49
N LEU A 770 -34.19 20.09 -27.67
CA LEU A 770 -35.18 21.17 -27.79
C LEU A 770 -36.52 20.80 -27.13
N LYS A 771 -36.97 19.56 -27.30
CA LYS A 771 -38.22 19.08 -26.69
C LYS A 771 -38.12 19.12 -25.16
N ILE A 772 -37.05 18.55 -24.61
CA ILE A 772 -36.82 18.51 -23.16
C ILE A 772 -36.64 19.92 -22.58
N GLN A 773 -35.90 20.79 -23.26
CA GLN A 773 -35.71 22.17 -22.82
C GLN A 773 -37.04 22.95 -22.79
N SER A 774 -37.93 22.68 -23.74
CA SER A 774 -39.26 23.30 -23.77
C SER A 774 -40.12 22.89 -22.57
N GLU A 775 -40.03 21.63 -22.13
CA GLU A 775 -40.68 21.13 -20.91
C GLU A 775 -40.12 21.83 -19.65
N ALA A 776 -38.80 22.02 -19.57
CA ALA A 776 -38.17 22.74 -18.46
C ALA A 776 -38.65 24.20 -18.37
N VAL A 777 -38.70 24.91 -19.51
CA VAL A 777 -39.16 26.30 -19.59
C VAL A 777 -40.64 26.43 -19.21
N ALA A 778 -41.48 25.46 -19.56
CA ALA A 778 -42.89 25.45 -19.16
C ALA A 778 -43.03 25.41 -17.63
N LEU A 779 -42.30 24.52 -16.95
CA LEU A 779 -42.30 24.42 -15.48
C LEU A 779 -41.81 25.71 -14.81
N TYR A 780 -40.75 26.33 -15.33
CA TYR A 780 -40.27 27.61 -14.78
C TYR A 780 -41.30 28.75 -14.95
N ARG A 781 -42.09 28.76 -16.03
CA ARG A 781 -43.17 29.74 -16.22
C ARG A 781 -44.30 29.54 -15.21
N GLU A 782 -44.70 28.30 -14.95
CA GLU A 782 -45.72 27.97 -13.94
C GLU A 782 -45.28 28.43 -12.54
N LEU A 783 -44.06 28.07 -12.13
CA LEU A 783 -43.49 28.49 -10.84
C LEU A 783 -43.40 30.02 -10.70
N SER A 784 -43.01 30.72 -11.76
CA SER A 784 -42.94 32.18 -11.76
C SER A 784 -44.32 32.84 -11.65
N ALA A 785 -45.38 32.23 -12.19
CA ALA A 785 -46.74 32.75 -12.08
C ALA A 785 -47.29 32.58 -10.66
N GLU A 786 -47.07 31.42 -10.03
CA GLU A 786 -47.46 31.13 -8.64
C GLU A 786 -46.79 32.11 -7.65
N GLN A 787 -45.50 32.41 -7.83
CA GLN A 787 -44.78 33.41 -7.01
C GLN A 787 -45.32 34.84 -7.15
N GLN A 788 -45.78 35.21 -8.35
CA GLN A 788 -46.39 36.53 -8.59
C GLN A 788 -47.78 36.64 -7.94
N GLU A 789 -48.56 35.55 -7.93
CA GLU A 789 -49.86 35.50 -7.25
C GLU A 789 -49.71 35.53 -5.72
N GLU A 790 -48.80 34.76 -5.13
CA GLU A 790 -48.53 34.78 -3.68
C GLU A 790 -47.98 36.13 -3.20
N GLY A 791 -47.09 36.76 -3.97
CA GLY A 791 -46.56 38.10 -3.68
C GLY A 791 -47.60 39.22 -3.77
N SER A 792 -48.67 39.02 -4.55
CA SER A 792 -49.78 39.98 -4.68
C SER A 792 -50.85 39.84 -3.59
N GLY A 793 -50.93 38.69 -2.90
CA GLY A 793 -51.87 38.44 -1.81
C GLY A 793 -51.41 38.89 -0.41
N GLY A 794 -50.11 39.14 -0.21
CA GLY A 794 -49.53 39.62 1.06
C GLY A 794 -49.64 41.13 1.31
N HIS A 795 -50.30 41.87 0.42
CA HIS A 795 -50.54 43.31 0.51
C HIS A 795 -52.04 43.68 0.51
N ALA A 796 -52.92 42.72 0.85
CA ALA A 796 -54.36 42.97 1.06
C ALA A 796 -54.69 43.16 2.55
#